data_AF-A0A2G4F0Q1-F1
#
_entry.id   AF-A0A2G4F0Q1-F1
#
_cell.length_a   1.000
_cell.length_b   1.000
_cell.length_c   1.000
_cell.angle_alpha   90.00
_cell.angle_beta   90.00
_cell.angle_gamma   90.00
#
_symmetry.space_group_name_H-M   'P 1'
#
loop_
_entity.id
_entity.type
_entity.pdbx_description
1 polymer ?
#
loop_
_entity_poly.entity_id
_entity_poly.type
_entity_poly.pdbx_seq_one_letter_code
_entity_poly.pdbx_strand_id
1 'polypeptide(L)'
;MDKGTLVEFRLHGDRRLAVADRPDGKKNWVLVDENSQPHSIPPKQITYEIAGETYKPSDIPKFLKEVEVYSDPSSLEVAWELLVDGGETADPESLAVLLFSDRTAAQCYAAYFLLSTDKLYFKQKGDRYEPRSIAQVAEIKHQQEVEQQRHQESQGFWDRVKQRLAGKNVEWANSDRTRLDALERFATLGEEATHRTPALETLASLERSETPEAAFQLLVDLGLWSHHENLFLRRSQIPLQLPAKVLEEVQRCLENLPSDSDTNRLDLTHLKVYTIDDESTTEIDDGLSLEFLENGQQRLWIHIADPTRLLSPGDELDMEARKRTTTVYLPTGMIPMFPPELATGPMSLIQGKECSALSFSVILDETGAAQDYSIHISTVKPTYRLTYDDVDEMLELGIEAEPEISAIATLAKLRQKWRETQGAISIFMPESVIKVNGEEIKIHVIDDSTARLLVAEMMILAGEVAARYGQTHSLAIPYRHQPQPELPPEEELLAVPAGPARACAVRRCMPRSEMNLTPGRHSSLGLEAYTQVTSPIRRYTDLLTHFQIKAHLRDEPQPFSPEEMQDIVMCLGTAVREASSVERQTNRYWGLEYLRRNPDEVWEALMLRWLREDSNLGLILLEELGLELAMRFGRSVEIGDRFEVKVTHCDPRSDVIQFQEVILQAAE
;
A
#
# COMPACT_ATOMS: atom_id res chain seq x y z
N MET A 1 -27.73 -42.52 56.18
CA MET A 1 -28.83 -41.54 56.18
C MET A 1 -30.01 -42.13 56.92
N ASP A 2 -30.58 -41.36 57.85
CA ASP A 2 -31.74 -41.76 58.63
C ASP A 2 -32.99 -41.04 58.11
N LYS A 3 -34.18 -41.54 58.46
CA LYS A 3 -35.43 -40.84 58.11
C LYS A 3 -35.45 -39.49 58.82
N GLY A 4 -35.71 -38.42 58.06
CA GLY A 4 -35.74 -37.05 58.54
C GLY A 4 -34.44 -36.27 58.38
N THR A 5 -33.38 -36.88 57.82
CA THR A 5 -32.15 -36.14 57.44
C THR A 5 -32.45 -35.21 56.27
N LEU A 6 -32.05 -33.95 56.38
CA LEU A 6 -32.12 -32.97 55.30
C LEU A 6 -30.87 -33.08 54.42
N VAL A 7 -31.04 -33.13 53.10
CA VAL A 7 -29.93 -33.31 52.16
C VAL A 7 -30.06 -32.40 50.95
N GLU A 8 -28.92 -31.98 50.39
CA GLU A 8 -28.83 -31.35 49.08
C GLU A 8 -28.59 -32.40 48.01
N PHE A 9 -29.31 -32.31 46.89
CA PHE A 9 -29.06 -33.09 45.70
C PHE A 9 -29.22 -32.22 44.45
N ARG A 10 -28.72 -32.71 43.31
CA ARG A 10 -28.88 -32.04 42.01
C ARG A 10 -29.88 -32.77 41.12
N LEU A 11 -30.87 -32.02 40.63
CA LEU A 11 -31.85 -32.51 39.66
C LEU A 11 -31.76 -31.63 38.40
N HIS A 12 -31.44 -32.22 37.24
CA HIS A 12 -31.22 -31.50 35.98
C HIS A 12 -30.19 -30.35 36.01
N GLY A 13 -29.29 -30.35 37.00
CA GLY A 13 -28.27 -29.30 37.20
C GLY A 13 -28.62 -28.32 38.32
N ASP A 14 -29.88 -28.25 38.74
CA ASP A 14 -30.34 -27.36 39.81
C ASP A 14 -30.15 -27.99 41.18
N ARG A 15 -29.68 -27.19 42.14
CA ARG A 15 -29.54 -27.60 43.55
C ARG A 15 -30.92 -27.59 44.22
N ARG A 16 -31.24 -28.66 44.95
CA ARG A 16 -32.49 -28.76 45.71
C ARG A 16 -32.24 -29.37 47.08
N LEU A 17 -32.98 -28.89 48.07
CA LEU A 17 -33.05 -29.50 49.40
C LEU A 17 -34.26 -30.43 49.49
N ALA A 18 -34.07 -31.59 50.11
CA ALA A 18 -35.16 -32.52 50.42
C ALA A 18 -34.86 -33.33 51.68
N VAL A 19 -35.92 -33.84 52.30
CA VAL A 19 -35.83 -34.65 53.51
C VAL A 19 -35.90 -36.14 53.16
N ALA A 20 -35.01 -36.95 53.72
CA ALA A 20 -35.03 -38.40 53.56
C ALA A 20 -36.28 -39.04 54.21
N ASP A 21 -37.13 -39.71 53.43
CA ASP A 21 -38.31 -40.42 53.96
C ASP A 21 -38.04 -41.91 54.19
N ARG A 22 -37.63 -42.64 53.15
CA ARG A 22 -37.42 -44.10 53.20
C ARG A 22 -36.42 -44.58 52.16
N PRO A 23 -35.74 -45.72 52.38
CA PRO A 23 -34.97 -46.37 51.32
C PRO A 23 -35.87 -46.84 50.18
N ASP A 24 -35.42 -46.66 48.95
CA ASP A 24 -36.06 -47.14 47.72
C ASP A 24 -35.21 -48.26 47.10
N GLY A 25 -35.56 -49.51 47.42
CA GLY A 25 -34.77 -50.69 47.05
C GLY A 25 -33.42 -50.77 47.79
N LYS A 26 -32.44 -51.47 47.19
CA LYS A 26 -31.12 -51.71 47.81
C LYS A 26 -30.11 -50.56 47.62
N LYS A 27 -30.42 -49.59 46.77
CA LYS A 27 -29.42 -48.62 46.28
C LYS A 27 -29.86 -47.15 46.27
N ASN A 28 -31.15 -46.83 46.45
CA ASN A 28 -31.65 -45.46 46.36
C ASN A 28 -32.39 -45.02 47.64
N TRP A 29 -32.66 -43.72 47.75
CA TRP A 29 -33.47 -43.12 48.80
C TRP A 29 -34.62 -42.29 48.19
N VAL A 30 -35.80 -42.39 48.80
CA VAL A 30 -36.90 -41.45 48.53
C VAL A 30 -36.66 -40.19 49.35
N LEU A 31 -36.39 -39.08 48.66
CA LEU A 31 -36.26 -37.74 49.21
C LEU A 31 -37.53 -36.95 48.93
N VAL A 32 -38.06 -36.24 49.92
CA VAL A 32 -39.29 -35.45 49.80
C VAL A 32 -38.94 -33.97 49.85
N ASP A 33 -39.24 -33.23 48.79
CA ASP A 33 -38.95 -31.78 48.70
C ASP A 33 -39.99 -30.91 49.43
N GLU A 34 -39.79 -29.60 49.44
CA GLU A 34 -40.66 -28.61 50.11
C GLU A 34 -42.14 -28.69 49.68
N ASN A 35 -42.42 -29.17 48.47
CA ASN A 35 -43.77 -29.33 47.93
C ASN A 35 -44.37 -30.72 48.26
N SER A 36 -43.73 -31.46 49.14
CA SER A 36 -44.06 -32.85 49.47
C SER A 36 -43.97 -33.81 48.28
N GLN A 37 -43.18 -33.47 47.24
CA GLN A 37 -42.98 -34.33 46.09
C GLN A 37 -41.85 -35.34 46.36
N PRO A 38 -42.10 -36.65 46.18
CA PRO A 38 -41.08 -37.68 46.38
C PRO A 38 -40.20 -37.84 45.13
N HIS A 39 -38.88 -37.89 45.34
CA HIS A 39 -37.85 -38.12 44.33
C HIS A 39 -37.01 -39.35 44.72
N SER A 40 -36.85 -40.33 43.83
CA SER A 40 -35.97 -41.48 44.06
C SER A 40 -34.56 -41.16 43.58
N ILE A 41 -33.65 -40.92 44.52
CA ILE A 41 -32.31 -40.39 44.24
C ILE A 41 -31.24 -41.41 44.67
N PRO A 42 -30.28 -41.77 43.79
CA PRO A 42 -29.11 -42.55 44.17
C PRO A 42 -28.21 -41.76 45.13
N PRO A 43 -27.57 -42.39 46.14
CA PRO A 43 -26.68 -41.72 47.10
C PRO A 43 -25.57 -40.89 46.46
N LYS A 44 -25.10 -41.26 45.27
CA LYS A 44 -24.07 -40.53 44.52
C LYS A 44 -24.52 -39.15 44.02
N GLN A 45 -25.82 -38.87 43.98
CA GLN A 45 -26.38 -37.59 43.55
C GLN A 45 -26.66 -36.64 44.72
N ILE A 46 -26.51 -37.12 45.96
CA ILE A 46 -26.56 -36.31 47.17
C ILE A 46 -25.22 -35.56 47.27
N THR A 47 -25.28 -34.24 47.27
CA THR A 47 -24.10 -33.36 47.25
C THR A 47 -23.69 -32.90 48.64
N TYR A 48 -24.62 -32.93 49.61
CA TYR A 48 -24.34 -32.64 51.02
C TYR A 48 -25.42 -33.20 51.95
N GLU A 49 -25.04 -33.71 53.11
CA GLU A 49 -25.96 -34.13 54.17
C GLU A 49 -25.90 -33.15 55.34
N ILE A 50 -27.05 -32.63 55.78
CA ILE A 50 -27.15 -31.66 56.87
C ILE A 50 -27.35 -32.43 58.17
N ALA A 51 -26.31 -32.47 58.99
CA ALA A 51 -26.31 -33.17 60.28
C ALA A 51 -26.96 -32.33 61.40
N GLY A 52 -27.55 -33.00 62.39
CA GLY A 52 -27.89 -32.39 63.69
C GLY A 52 -29.36 -32.42 64.10
N GLU A 53 -30.31 -32.42 63.15
CA GLU A 53 -31.75 -32.38 63.46
C GLU A 53 -32.61 -33.23 62.50
N THR A 54 -33.82 -33.58 62.94
CA THR A 54 -34.83 -34.29 62.14
C THR A 54 -35.80 -33.26 61.55
N TYR A 55 -35.80 -33.12 60.23
CA TYR A 55 -36.60 -32.12 59.51
C TYR A 55 -37.90 -32.71 58.97
N LYS A 56 -38.91 -31.86 58.77
CA LYS A 56 -40.05 -32.14 57.90
C LYS A 56 -39.90 -31.36 56.59
N PRO A 57 -40.47 -31.83 55.48
CA PRO A 57 -40.44 -31.07 54.22
C PRO A 57 -40.98 -29.64 54.34
N SER A 58 -41.95 -29.39 55.23
CA SER A 58 -42.48 -28.07 55.54
C SER A 58 -41.48 -27.10 56.19
N ASP A 59 -40.38 -27.61 56.75
CA ASP A 59 -39.39 -26.82 57.47
C ASP A 59 -38.31 -26.25 56.53
N ILE A 60 -38.22 -26.75 55.28
CA ILE A 60 -37.21 -26.36 54.27
C ILE A 60 -37.23 -24.85 53.98
N PRO A 61 -38.38 -24.19 53.72
CA PRO A 61 -38.39 -22.75 53.44
C PRO A 61 -37.92 -21.90 54.62
N LYS A 62 -38.22 -22.35 55.85
CA LYS A 62 -37.76 -21.68 57.07
C LYS A 62 -36.24 -21.84 57.22
N PHE A 63 -35.72 -23.05 57.00
CA PHE A 63 -34.29 -23.33 57.02
C PHE A 63 -33.51 -22.50 55.99
N LEU A 64 -33.99 -22.40 54.74
CA LEU A 64 -33.37 -21.57 53.71
C LEU A 64 -33.31 -20.09 54.10
N LYS A 65 -34.36 -19.57 54.75
CA LYS A 65 -34.38 -18.20 55.26
C LYS A 65 -33.37 -17.96 56.39
N GLU A 66 -33.12 -18.96 57.22
CA GLU A 66 -32.07 -18.91 58.25
C GLU A 66 -30.67 -18.93 57.63
N VAL A 67 -30.46 -19.69 56.55
CA VAL A 67 -29.19 -19.78 55.80
C VAL A 67 -28.86 -18.49 55.05
N GLU A 68 -29.86 -17.81 54.50
CA GLU A 68 -29.69 -16.57 53.71
C GLU A 68 -28.93 -15.47 54.48
N VAL A 69 -29.13 -15.40 55.81
CA VAL A 69 -28.45 -14.46 56.71
C VAL A 69 -26.92 -14.66 56.73
N TYR A 70 -26.45 -15.86 56.40
CA TYR A 70 -25.05 -16.27 56.47
C TYR A 70 -24.40 -16.46 55.09
N SER A 71 -25.08 -16.09 54.00
CA SER A 71 -24.68 -16.40 52.63
C SER A 71 -23.91 -15.28 51.92
N ASP A 72 -23.22 -14.38 52.65
CA ASP A 72 -22.42 -13.29 52.08
C ASP A 72 -21.09 -13.80 51.50
N PRO A 73 -20.87 -13.72 50.16
CA PRO A 73 -19.65 -14.20 49.51
C PRO A 73 -18.37 -13.50 49.97
N SER A 74 -18.46 -12.24 50.45
CA SER A 74 -17.28 -11.50 50.93
C SER A 74 -16.66 -12.12 52.18
N SER A 75 -17.43 -12.92 52.93
CA SER A 75 -16.97 -13.65 54.11
C SER A 75 -15.87 -14.66 53.79
N LEU A 76 -15.84 -15.20 52.57
CA LEU A 76 -14.82 -16.17 52.14
C LEU A 76 -13.42 -15.57 52.01
N GLU A 77 -13.30 -14.29 51.69
CA GLU A 77 -11.99 -13.61 51.60
C GLU A 77 -11.33 -13.58 52.99
N VAL A 78 -12.10 -13.23 54.02
CA VAL A 78 -11.64 -13.20 55.41
C VAL A 78 -11.23 -14.60 55.90
N ALA A 79 -12.05 -15.63 55.62
CA ALA A 79 -11.68 -17.00 55.97
C ALA A 79 -10.45 -17.49 55.22
N TRP A 80 -10.29 -17.10 53.97
CA TRP A 80 -9.13 -17.45 53.17
C TRP A 80 -7.84 -16.83 53.70
N GLU A 81 -7.86 -15.53 54.04
CA GLU A 81 -6.71 -14.84 54.65
C GLU A 81 -6.24 -15.52 55.95
N LEU A 82 -7.17 -16.03 56.76
CA LEU A 82 -6.84 -16.72 58.00
C LEU A 82 -6.25 -18.13 57.77
N LEU A 83 -6.68 -18.84 56.72
CA LEU A 83 -6.31 -20.24 56.48
C LEU A 83 -5.09 -20.39 55.55
N VAL A 84 -4.80 -19.39 54.72
CA VAL A 84 -3.72 -19.45 53.72
C VAL A 84 -2.33 -19.49 54.36
N ASP A 85 -2.11 -18.78 55.47
CA ASP A 85 -0.82 -18.73 56.17
C ASP A 85 -0.44 -20.06 56.83
N GLY A 86 -1.44 -20.83 57.28
CA GLY A 86 -1.26 -22.13 57.91
C GLY A 86 -1.34 -23.33 56.96
N GLY A 87 -1.81 -23.13 55.72
CA GLY A 87 -2.12 -24.22 54.79
C GLY A 87 -3.24 -25.15 55.30
N GLU A 88 -4.10 -24.64 56.16
CA GLU A 88 -5.13 -25.43 56.84
C GLU A 88 -6.30 -25.69 55.90
N THR A 89 -6.67 -26.97 55.73
CA THR A 89 -7.88 -27.33 54.97
C THR A 89 -9.13 -27.14 55.82
N ALA A 90 -10.20 -26.66 55.21
CA ALA A 90 -11.50 -26.48 55.85
C ALA A 90 -12.52 -27.51 55.33
N ASP A 91 -13.36 -28.02 56.21
CA ASP A 91 -14.65 -28.60 55.84
C ASP A 91 -15.77 -27.60 56.19
N PRO A 92 -17.02 -27.83 55.75
CA PRO A 92 -18.12 -26.91 56.03
C PRO A 92 -18.35 -26.64 57.53
N GLU A 93 -18.08 -27.61 58.41
CA GLU A 93 -18.26 -27.43 59.86
C GLU A 93 -17.15 -26.56 60.46
N SER A 94 -15.89 -26.79 60.06
CA SER A 94 -14.76 -25.98 60.52
C SER A 94 -14.85 -24.55 59.99
N LEU A 95 -15.32 -24.39 58.74
CA LEU A 95 -15.53 -23.06 58.17
C LEU A 95 -16.70 -22.33 58.83
N ALA A 96 -17.78 -23.04 59.20
CA ALA A 96 -18.90 -22.43 59.93
C ALA A 96 -18.47 -21.87 61.29
N VAL A 97 -17.59 -22.58 62.02
CA VAL A 97 -16.98 -22.02 63.25
C VAL A 97 -16.15 -20.79 62.95
N LEU A 98 -15.33 -20.83 61.91
CA LEU A 98 -14.43 -19.74 61.57
C LEU A 98 -15.20 -18.47 61.17
N LEU A 99 -16.25 -18.62 60.37
CA LEU A 99 -17.04 -17.50 59.84
C LEU A 99 -18.12 -17.01 60.81
N PHE A 100 -18.77 -17.91 61.54
CA PHE A 100 -20.00 -17.62 62.29
C PHE A 100 -19.89 -17.92 63.79
N SER A 101 -18.74 -18.44 64.26
CA SER A 101 -18.48 -18.81 65.66
C SER A 101 -19.43 -19.87 66.24
N ASP A 102 -20.13 -20.62 65.39
CA ASP A 102 -21.10 -21.64 65.79
C ASP A 102 -21.24 -22.72 64.69
N ARG A 103 -21.84 -23.87 65.01
CA ARG A 103 -21.98 -25.07 64.15
C ARG A 103 -23.43 -25.47 63.95
N THR A 104 -24.35 -24.51 63.95
CA THR A 104 -25.76 -24.82 63.67
C THR A 104 -25.90 -25.38 62.25
N ALA A 105 -26.93 -26.20 62.02
CA ALA A 105 -27.17 -26.82 60.72
C ALA A 105 -27.29 -25.79 59.57
N ALA A 106 -27.87 -24.62 59.84
CA ALA A 106 -27.97 -23.53 58.87
C ALA A 106 -26.60 -22.92 58.52
N GLN A 107 -25.72 -22.73 59.51
CA GLN A 107 -24.38 -22.18 59.32
C GLN A 107 -23.44 -23.15 58.60
N CYS A 108 -23.48 -24.44 58.95
CA CYS A 108 -22.72 -25.48 58.26
C CYS A 108 -23.16 -25.59 56.79
N TYR A 109 -24.46 -25.50 56.52
CA TYR A 109 -24.96 -25.49 55.15
C TYR A 109 -24.58 -24.19 54.40
N ALA A 110 -24.62 -23.02 55.04
CA ALA A 110 -24.16 -21.76 54.46
C ALA A 110 -22.67 -21.82 54.09
N ALA A 111 -21.82 -22.33 55.00
CA ALA A 111 -20.40 -22.55 54.75
C ALA A 111 -20.15 -23.53 53.59
N TYR A 112 -20.90 -24.64 53.53
CA TYR A 112 -20.88 -25.55 52.38
C TYR A 112 -21.29 -24.86 51.08
N PHE A 113 -22.36 -24.05 51.11
CA PHE A 113 -22.87 -23.36 49.94
C PHE A 113 -21.84 -22.36 49.39
N LEU A 114 -21.21 -21.59 50.27
CA LEU A 114 -20.13 -20.65 49.93
C LEU A 114 -18.92 -21.40 49.32
N LEU A 115 -18.43 -22.46 49.97
CA LEU A 115 -17.29 -23.24 49.48
C LEU A 115 -17.56 -23.94 48.13
N SER A 116 -18.76 -24.48 47.97
CA SER A 116 -19.15 -25.22 46.76
C SER A 116 -19.50 -24.31 45.58
N THR A 117 -19.66 -23.00 45.80
CA THR A 117 -19.86 -21.99 44.75
C THR A 117 -18.61 -21.16 44.49
N ASP A 118 -17.63 -21.19 45.40
CA ASP A 118 -16.36 -20.51 45.26
C ASP A 118 -15.53 -21.03 44.08
N LYS A 119 -15.03 -20.07 43.29
CA LYS A 119 -14.08 -20.31 42.21
C LYS A 119 -12.76 -19.58 42.44
N LEU A 120 -12.66 -18.76 43.48
CA LEU A 120 -11.59 -17.80 43.68
C LEU A 120 -10.65 -18.20 44.82
N TYR A 121 -11.18 -18.44 46.03
CA TYR A 121 -10.35 -18.59 47.24
C TYR A 121 -10.01 -20.04 47.64
N PHE A 122 -10.92 -21.00 47.44
CA PHE A 122 -10.80 -22.39 47.88
C PHE A 122 -10.95 -23.39 46.72
N LYS A 123 -10.19 -24.49 46.78
CA LYS A 123 -10.26 -25.61 45.84
C LYS A 123 -10.69 -26.89 46.56
N GLN A 124 -11.66 -27.61 46.02
CA GLN A 124 -12.09 -28.90 46.56
C GLN A 124 -11.04 -30.00 46.34
N LYS A 125 -10.74 -30.76 47.40
CA LYS A 125 -9.80 -31.90 47.40
C LYS A 125 -10.36 -33.03 48.26
N GLY A 126 -11.07 -33.95 47.61
CA GLY A 126 -11.86 -34.95 48.32
C GLY A 126 -13.02 -34.28 49.05
N ASP A 127 -13.17 -34.58 50.34
CA ASP A 127 -14.25 -34.07 51.19
C ASP A 127 -13.91 -32.75 51.90
N ARG A 128 -12.73 -32.16 51.63
CA ARG A 128 -12.26 -30.90 52.24
C ARG A 128 -11.89 -29.87 51.17
N TYR A 129 -11.81 -28.61 51.58
CA TYR A 129 -11.44 -27.47 50.76
C TYR A 129 -10.09 -26.92 51.21
N GLU A 130 -9.18 -26.73 50.26
CA GLU A 130 -7.83 -26.19 50.48
C GLU A 130 -7.80 -24.72 50.03
N PRO A 131 -7.30 -23.78 50.84
CA PRO A 131 -7.14 -22.39 50.41
C PRO A 131 -6.11 -22.33 49.26
N ARG A 132 -6.43 -21.60 48.19
CA ARG A 132 -5.49 -21.31 47.11
C ARG A 132 -4.38 -20.39 47.64
N SER A 133 -3.17 -20.46 47.10
CA SER A 133 -2.11 -19.55 47.53
C SER A 133 -2.40 -18.10 47.12
N ILE A 134 -1.76 -17.13 47.78
CA ILE A 134 -1.87 -15.70 47.43
C ILE A 134 -1.58 -15.47 45.93
N ALA A 135 -0.55 -16.14 45.40
CA ALA A 135 -0.22 -16.06 43.98
C ALA A 135 -1.32 -16.63 43.06
N GLN A 136 -1.98 -17.72 43.46
CA GLN A 136 -3.08 -18.32 42.70
C GLN A 136 -4.33 -17.43 42.70
N VAL A 137 -4.68 -16.82 43.84
CA VAL A 137 -5.82 -15.89 43.92
C VAL A 137 -5.55 -14.63 43.11
N ALA A 138 -4.35 -14.06 43.21
CA ALA A 138 -3.95 -12.90 42.42
C ALA A 138 -4.00 -13.18 40.90
N GLU A 139 -3.52 -14.36 40.48
CA GLU A 139 -3.60 -14.80 39.07
C GLU A 139 -5.05 -14.95 38.60
N ILE A 140 -5.93 -15.55 39.39
CA ILE A 140 -7.35 -15.70 39.04
C ILE A 140 -8.05 -14.34 38.99
N LYS A 141 -7.81 -13.43 39.95
CA LYS A 141 -8.36 -12.06 39.92
C LYS A 141 -7.87 -11.32 38.67
N HIS A 142 -6.58 -11.39 38.36
CA HIS A 142 -6.01 -10.77 37.16
C HIS A 142 -6.60 -11.35 35.87
N GLN A 143 -6.77 -12.67 35.77
CA GLN A 143 -7.41 -13.32 34.63
C GLN A 143 -8.86 -12.85 34.45
N GLN A 144 -9.65 -12.77 35.54
CA GLN A 144 -11.03 -12.26 35.51
C GLN A 144 -11.11 -10.80 35.09
N GLU A 145 -10.21 -9.94 35.59
CA GLU A 145 -10.12 -8.54 35.20
C GLU A 145 -9.78 -8.40 33.70
N VAL A 146 -8.80 -9.16 33.21
CA VAL A 146 -8.41 -9.16 31.80
C VAL A 146 -9.55 -9.68 30.91
N GLU A 147 -10.25 -10.73 31.31
CA GLU A 147 -11.44 -11.22 30.59
C GLU A 147 -12.56 -10.18 30.56
N GLN A 148 -12.85 -9.54 31.70
CA GLN A 148 -13.86 -8.50 31.79
C GLN A 148 -13.51 -7.29 30.92
N GLN A 149 -12.24 -6.85 30.95
CA GLN A 149 -11.75 -5.78 30.09
C GLN A 149 -11.87 -6.14 28.61
N ARG A 150 -11.46 -7.35 28.20
CA ARG A 150 -11.62 -7.83 26.82
C ARG A 150 -13.09 -7.87 26.39
N HIS A 151 -13.98 -8.28 27.28
CA HIS A 151 -15.43 -8.27 27.00
C HIS A 151 -15.95 -6.85 26.81
N GLN A 152 -15.55 -5.90 27.66
CA GLN A 152 -15.93 -4.48 27.54
C GLN A 152 -15.38 -3.87 26.24
N GLU A 153 -14.11 -4.09 25.92
CA GLU A 153 -13.47 -3.61 24.69
C GLU A 153 -14.16 -4.19 23.45
N SER A 154 -14.49 -5.49 23.47
CA SER A 154 -15.20 -6.14 22.37
C SER A 154 -16.63 -5.59 22.21
N GLN A 155 -17.35 -5.32 23.30
CA GLN A 155 -18.67 -4.69 23.24
C GLN A 155 -18.58 -3.26 22.68
N GLY A 156 -17.60 -2.49 23.15
CA GLY A 156 -17.36 -1.13 22.66
C GLY A 156 -17.04 -1.09 21.17
N PHE A 157 -16.24 -2.02 20.65
CA PHE A 157 -15.99 -2.18 19.22
C PHE A 157 -17.31 -2.41 18.45
N TRP A 158 -18.15 -3.35 18.90
CA TRP A 158 -19.40 -3.66 18.22
C TRP A 158 -20.41 -2.51 18.23
N ASP A 159 -20.48 -1.75 19.32
CA ASP A 159 -21.32 -0.57 19.40
C ASP A 159 -20.85 0.51 18.42
N ARG A 160 -19.53 0.72 18.31
CA ARG A 160 -18.92 1.63 17.33
C ARG A 160 -19.20 1.21 15.89
N VAL A 161 -19.03 -0.07 15.56
CA VAL A 161 -19.38 -0.64 14.25
C VAL A 161 -20.84 -0.39 13.91
N LYS A 162 -21.78 -0.72 14.81
CA LYS A 162 -23.22 -0.51 14.59
C LYS A 162 -23.58 0.96 14.40
N GLN A 163 -23.00 1.84 15.20
CA GLN A 163 -23.21 3.28 15.06
C GLN A 163 -22.72 3.80 13.71
N ARG A 164 -21.55 3.33 13.26
CA ARG A 164 -20.99 3.74 11.98
C ARG A 164 -21.82 3.24 10.79
N LEU A 165 -22.23 1.97 10.82
CA LEU A 165 -23.13 1.39 9.82
C LEU A 165 -24.51 2.08 9.79
N ALA A 166 -24.94 2.68 10.90
CA ALA A 166 -26.14 3.52 10.97
C ALA A 166 -25.91 4.97 10.49
N GLY A 167 -24.73 5.29 9.93
CA GLY A 167 -24.40 6.60 9.38
C GLY A 167 -23.91 7.64 10.39
N LYS A 168 -23.67 7.27 11.66
CA LYS A 168 -23.09 8.19 12.65
C LYS A 168 -21.58 8.33 12.48
N ASN A 169 -21.04 9.46 12.90
CA ASN A 169 -19.59 9.64 12.99
C ASN A 169 -19.07 9.00 14.28
N VAL A 170 -17.97 8.25 14.18
CA VAL A 170 -17.42 7.44 15.27
C VAL A 170 -15.90 7.56 15.26
N GLU A 171 -15.32 7.79 16.45
CA GLU A 171 -13.87 7.70 16.64
C GLU A 171 -13.50 6.29 17.09
N TRP A 172 -12.55 5.68 16.36
CA TRP A 172 -12.06 4.33 16.64
C TRP A 172 -11.04 4.36 17.79
N ALA A 173 -11.17 3.42 18.72
CA ALA A 173 -10.22 3.28 19.82
C ALA A 173 -8.96 2.50 19.38
N ASN A 174 -7.86 2.66 20.11
CA ASN A 174 -6.63 1.89 19.87
C ASN A 174 -6.85 0.37 19.98
N SER A 175 -7.76 -0.07 20.84
CA SER A 175 -8.16 -1.48 20.98
C SER A 175 -8.82 -2.05 19.70
N ASP A 176 -9.44 -1.19 18.89
CA ASP A 176 -10.16 -1.60 17.69
C ASP A 176 -9.20 -1.91 16.53
N ARG A 177 -8.00 -1.30 16.55
CA ARG A 177 -6.98 -1.39 15.49
C ARG A 177 -6.66 -2.83 15.15
N THR A 178 -6.53 -3.73 16.12
CA THR A 178 -6.20 -5.13 15.85
C THR A 178 -7.23 -5.83 14.94
N ARG A 179 -8.53 -5.55 15.12
CA ARG A 179 -9.59 -6.13 14.27
C ARG A 179 -9.66 -5.42 12.92
N LEU A 180 -9.53 -4.11 12.90
CA LEU A 180 -9.54 -3.31 11.68
C LEU A 180 -8.34 -3.66 10.78
N ASP A 181 -7.13 -3.76 11.34
CA ASP A 181 -5.92 -4.16 10.62
C ASP A 181 -6.04 -5.60 10.07
N ALA A 182 -6.70 -6.51 10.79
CA ALA A 182 -6.98 -7.84 10.28
C ALA A 182 -7.94 -7.81 9.08
N LEU A 183 -8.99 -6.98 9.13
CA LEU A 183 -9.89 -6.76 7.99
C LEU A 183 -9.16 -6.13 6.80
N GLU A 184 -8.35 -5.09 7.03
CA GLU A 184 -7.56 -4.43 5.98
C GLU A 184 -6.60 -5.42 5.32
N ARG A 185 -5.91 -6.26 6.10
CA ARG A 185 -5.02 -7.32 5.59
C ARG A 185 -5.78 -8.37 4.79
N PHE A 186 -6.93 -8.84 5.28
CA PHE A 186 -7.73 -9.85 4.59
C PHE A 186 -8.32 -9.30 3.28
N ALA A 187 -8.83 -8.06 3.28
CA ALA A 187 -9.31 -7.38 2.07
C ALA A 187 -8.19 -7.13 1.05
N THR A 188 -6.96 -6.91 1.51
CA THR A 188 -5.80 -6.64 0.66
C THR A 188 -5.19 -7.92 0.08
N LEU A 189 -4.88 -8.90 0.93
CA LEU A 189 -4.07 -10.08 0.59
C LEU A 189 -4.92 -11.35 0.36
N GLY A 190 -6.21 -11.31 0.67
CA GLY A 190 -7.11 -12.45 0.53
C GLY A 190 -6.63 -13.67 1.32
N GLU A 191 -6.55 -14.82 0.65
CA GLU A 191 -6.13 -16.09 1.26
C GLU A 191 -4.68 -16.07 1.79
N GLU A 192 -3.83 -15.21 1.25
CA GLU A 192 -2.43 -15.05 1.68
C GLU A 192 -2.28 -14.23 2.97
N ALA A 193 -3.37 -13.65 3.49
CA ALA A 193 -3.35 -12.82 4.69
C ALA A 193 -2.96 -13.62 5.95
N THR A 194 -1.94 -13.15 6.65
CA THR A 194 -1.65 -13.62 8.02
C THR A 194 -2.68 -13.06 9.00
N HIS A 195 -2.99 -13.82 10.07
CA HIS A 195 -3.97 -13.41 11.09
C HIS A 195 -5.38 -13.07 10.56
N ARG A 196 -5.92 -13.89 9.64
CA ARG A 196 -7.27 -13.70 9.08
C ARG A 196 -8.44 -14.02 10.04
N THR A 197 -8.21 -14.80 11.09
CA THR A 197 -9.27 -15.26 12.00
C THR A 197 -10.14 -14.12 12.56
N PRO A 198 -9.56 -13.01 13.10
CA PRO A 198 -10.37 -11.91 13.59
C PRO A 198 -11.20 -11.23 12.49
N ALA A 199 -10.72 -11.21 11.25
CA ALA A 199 -11.47 -10.66 10.11
C ALA A 199 -12.68 -11.55 9.78
N LEU A 200 -12.47 -12.86 9.68
CA LEU A 200 -13.54 -13.84 9.42
C LEU A 200 -14.60 -13.83 10.53
N GLU A 201 -14.18 -13.84 11.79
CA GLU A 201 -15.09 -13.72 12.95
C GLU A 201 -15.90 -12.41 12.89
N THR A 202 -15.27 -11.31 12.46
CA THR A 202 -15.93 -10.02 12.35
C THR A 202 -16.99 -10.05 11.24
N LEU A 203 -16.68 -10.65 10.08
CA LEU A 203 -17.63 -10.82 8.98
C LEU A 203 -18.79 -11.74 9.36
N ALA A 204 -18.50 -12.89 9.98
CA ALA A 204 -19.49 -13.85 10.42
C ALA A 204 -20.45 -13.23 11.46
N SER A 205 -19.92 -12.46 12.41
CA SER A 205 -20.73 -11.76 13.42
C SER A 205 -21.64 -10.67 12.84
N LEU A 206 -21.33 -10.18 11.63
CA LEU A 206 -22.14 -9.21 10.88
C LEU A 206 -23.00 -9.88 9.79
N GLU A 207 -23.07 -11.21 9.77
CA GLU A 207 -23.81 -11.99 8.77
C GLU A 207 -23.39 -11.68 7.32
N ARG A 208 -22.11 -11.35 7.12
CA ARG A 208 -21.53 -11.11 5.79
C ARG A 208 -20.79 -12.35 5.29
N SER A 209 -20.68 -12.47 3.97
CA SER A 209 -19.86 -13.52 3.35
C SER A 209 -18.41 -13.41 3.81
N GLU A 210 -17.78 -14.55 4.11
CA GLU A 210 -16.39 -14.64 4.56
C GLU A 210 -15.39 -14.52 3.40
N THR A 211 -15.48 -13.42 2.66
CA THR A 211 -14.72 -13.19 1.42
C THR A 211 -13.91 -11.89 1.50
N PRO A 212 -12.78 -11.77 0.78
CA PRO A 212 -12.01 -10.53 0.72
C PRO A 212 -12.84 -9.34 0.21
N GLU A 213 -13.75 -9.58 -0.72
CA GLU A 213 -14.67 -8.57 -1.28
C GLU A 213 -15.64 -8.04 -0.22
N ALA A 214 -16.17 -8.93 0.63
CA ALA A 214 -17.04 -8.52 1.73
C ALA A 214 -16.26 -7.77 2.84
N ALA A 215 -15.01 -8.14 3.10
CA ALA A 215 -14.12 -7.38 3.99
C ALA A 215 -13.84 -5.98 3.44
N PHE A 216 -13.54 -5.88 2.15
CA PHE A 216 -13.40 -4.61 1.44
C PHE A 216 -14.65 -3.76 1.60
N GLN A 217 -15.82 -4.32 1.26
CA GLN A 217 -17.09 -3.59 1.35
C GLN A 217 -17.39 -3.14 2.79
N LEU A 218 -17.06 -3.96 3.79
CA LEU A 218 -17.21 -3.56 5.19
C LEU A 218 -16.32 -2.35 5.52
N LEU A 219 -15.06 -2.33 5.08
CA LEU A 219 -14.16 -1.19 5.29
C LEU A 219 -14.68 0.10 4.63
N VAL A 220 -15.33 -0.02 3.47
CA VAL A 220 -16.02 1.09 2.80
C VAL A 220 -17.24 1.55 3.59
N ASP A 221 -18.09 0.61 4.04
CA ASP A 221 -19.30 0.93 4.81
C ASP A 221 -18.95 1.56 6.18
N LEU A 222 -17.78 1.20 6.75
CA LEU A 222 -17.22 1.82 7.95
C LEU A 222 -16.58 3.21 7.66
N GLY A 223 -16.46 3.59 6.39
CA GLY A 223 -15.81 4.81 5.94
C GLY A 223 -14.32 4.90 6.29
N LEU A 224 -13.67 3.74 6.43
CA LEU A 224 -12.22 3.63 6.59
C LEU A 224 -11.54 3.67 5.23
N TRP A 225 -12.15 3.05 4.22
CA TRP A 225 -11.69 3.01 2.85
C TRP A 225 -12.68 3.69 1.91
N SER A 226 -12.19 4.14 0.76
CA SER A 226 -13.05 4.60 -0.33
C SER A 226 -13.50 3.43 -1.21
N HIS A 227 -14.59 3.60 -1.98
CA HIS A 227 -15.01 2.61 -2.98
C HIS A 227 -13.87 2.28 -3.97
N HIS A 228 -13.05 3.28 -4.30
CA HIS A 228 -11.92 3.19 -5.22
C HIS A 228 -10.57 3.00 -4.51
N GLU A 229 -10.56 2.47 -3.28
CA GLU A 229 -9.32 2.26 -2.53
C GLU A 229 -8.32 1.43 -3.35
N ASN A 230 -7.09 1.96 -3.47
CA ASN A 230 -6.05 1.39 -4.32
C ASN A 230 -5.38 0.19 -3.62
N LEU A 231 -5.89 -1.01 -3.91
CA LEU A 231 -5.36 -2.25 -3.35
C LEU A 231 -3.95 -2.58 -3.85
N PHE A 232 -3.58 -2.14 -5.07
CA PHE A 232 -2.22 -2.37 -5.58
C PHE A 232 -1.20 -1.59 -4.76
N LEU A 233 -1.52 -0.33 -4.42
CA LEU A 233 -0.70 0.48 -3.54
C LEU A 233 -0.65 -0.11 -2.12
N ARG A 234 -1.77 -0.56 -1.56
CA ARG A 234 -1.84 -1.21 -0.24
C ARG A 234 -1.01 -2.50 -0.15
N ARG A 235 -0.89 -3.25 -1.25
CA ARG A 235 -0.06 -4.47 -1.34
C ARG A 235 1.43 -4.18 -1.46
N SER A 236 1.79 -2.98 -1.89
CA SER A 236 3.18 -2.59 -2.15
C SER A 236 3.93 -2.20 -0.88
N GLN A 237 5.26 -2.12 -0.98
CA GLN A 237 6.13 -1.59 0.09
C GLN A 237 6.43 -0.09 -0.09
N ILE A 238 5.69 0.61 -0.95
CA ILE A 238 5.91 2.03 -1.27
C ILE A 238 5.62 2.89 -0.02
N PRO A 239 6.61 3.66 0.50
CA PRO A 239 6.40 4.51 1.66
C PRO A 239 5.42 5.65 1.35
N LEU A 240 4.25 5.65 2.01
CA LEU A 240 3.24 6.70 1.82
C LEU A 240 3.49 7.93 2.70
N GLN A 241 4.06 7.73 3.89
CA GLN A 241 4.29 8.79 4.87
C GLN A 241 5.78 9.09 4.98
N LEU A 242 6.10 10.38 5.13
CA LEU A 242 7.45 10.84 5.42
C LEU A 242 7.73 10.69 6.93
N PRO A 243 8.90 10.15 7.34
CA PRO A 243 9.30 10.11 8.73
C PRO A 243 9.39 11.51 9.37
N ALA A 244 9.11 11.63 10.67
CA ALA A 244 9.18 12.90 11.39
C ALA A 244 10.55 13.60 11.25
N LYS A 245 11.65 12.83 11.30
CA LYS A 245 13.02 13.35 11.10
C LYS A 245 13.21 14.02 9.74
N VAL A 246 12.61 13.47 8.69
CA VAL A 246 12.68 14.03 7.33
C VAL A 246 11.91 15.35 7.28
N LEU A 247 10.74 15.42 7.93
CA LEU A 247 9.96 16.65 8.01
C LEU A 247 10.67 17.75 8.81
N GLU A 248 11.36 17.40 9.90
CA GLU A 248 12.21 18.32 10.66
C GLU A 248 13.37 18.85 9.80
N GLU A 249 14.00 17.98 9.00
CA GLU A 249 15.07 18.37 8.07
C GLU A 249 14.56 19.32 6.98
N VAL A 250 13.38 19.05 6.41
CA VAL A 250 12.73 19.94 5.42
C VAL A 250 12.53 21.33 6.00
N GLN A 251 11.97 21.43 7.21
CA GLN A 251 11.76 22.72 7.88
C GLN A 251 13.08 23.47 8.07
N ARG A 252 14.12 22.77 8.51
CA ARG A 252 15.47 23.34 8.67
C ARG A 252 16.01 23.89 7.36
N CYS A 253 15.93 23.12 6.27
CA CYS A 253 16.40 23.54 4.94
C CYS A 253 15.64 24.76 4.40
N LEU A 254 14.33 24.85 4.65
CA LEU A 254 13.51 25.96 4.19
C LEU A 254 13.75 27.24 5.00
N GLU A 255 13.99 27.14 6.30
CA GLU A 255 14.33 28.28 7.15
C GLU A 255 15.74 28.82 6.89
N ASN A 256 16.71 27.91 6.75
CA ASN A 256 18.10 28.24 6.50
C ASN A 256 18.68 27.26 5.48
N LEU A 257 18.81 27.71 4.22
CA LEU A 257 19.45 26.92 3.18
C LEU A 257 20.85 26.48 3.62
N PRO A 258 21.21 25.19 3.46
CA PRO A 258 22.55 24.69 3.76
C PRO A 258 23.62 25.50 3.02
N SER A 259 24.85 25.55 3.53
CA SER A 259 25.98 26.17 2.81
C SER A 259 26.21 25.49 1.46
N ASP A 260 26.47 26.26 0.40
CA ASP A 260 26.78 25.69 -0.92
C ASP A 260 28.19 25.08 -0.90
N SER A 261 28.29 23.78 -1.13
CA SER A 261 29.58 23.14 -1.40
C SER A 261 30.18 23.60 -2.73
N ASP A 262 29.34 24.02 -3.67
CA ASP A 262 29.73 24.41 -5.01
C ASP A 262 29.92 25.93 -5.09
N THR A 263 31.09 26.41 -4.69
CA THR A 263 31.37 27.86 -4.59
C THR A 263 31.66 28.55 -5.92
N ASN A 264 32.00 27.80 -6.98
CA ASN A 264 32.41 28.32 -8.29
C ASN A 264 31.44 27.89 -9.40
N ARG A 265 30.13 28.07 -9.19
CA ARG A 265 29.11 27.79 -10.21
C ARG A 265 29.33 28.66 -11.45
N LEU A 266 29.28 28.05 -12.64
CA LEU A 266 29.26 28.79 -13.91
C LEU A 266 27.96 29.60 -13.99
N ASP A 267 28.09 30.92 -14.13
CA ASP A 267 26.95 31.81 -14.28
C ASP A 267 26.42 31.77 -15.72
N LEU A 268 25.23 31.18 -15.88
CA LEU A 268 24.48 31.08 -17.13
C LEU A 268 23.17 31.87 -17.06
N THR A 269 23.00 32.75 -16.07
CA THR A 269 21.76 33.53 -15.85
C THR A 269 21.45 34.53 -16.96
N HIS A 270 22.42 34.80 -17.84
CA HIS A 270 22.30 35.65 -19.02
C HIS A 270 21.64 34.93 -20.22
N LEU A 271 21.57 33.60 -20.21
CA LEU A 271 20.93 32.82 -21.26
C LEU A 271 19.42 32.74 -21.02
N LYS A 272 18.63 32.75 -22.10
CA LYS A 272 17.21 32.41 -22.04
C LYS A 272 17.06 30.91 -21.82
N VAL A 273 16.43 30.55 -20.71
CA VAL A 273 16.19 29.16 -20.31
C VAL A 273 14.70 28.86 -20.46
N TYR A 274 14.39 27.82 -21.22
CA TYR A 274 13.04 27.32 -21.48
C TYR A 274 12.82 26.00 -20.75
N THR A 275 11.88 25.95 -19.80
CA THR A 275 11.43 24.69 -19.20
C THR A 275 10.14 24.28 -19.90
N ILE A 276 10.08 23.05 -20.43
CA ILE A 276 9.00 22.58 -21.31
C ILE A 276 8.46 21.25 -20.78
N ASP A 277 7.27 21.28 -20.19
CA ASP A 277 6.66 20.16 -19.47
C ASP A 277 5.15 20.04 -19.73
N ASP A 278 4.50 19.02 -19.17
CA ASP A 278 3.04 19.01 -19.07
C ASP A 278 2.56 20.12 -18.11
N GLU A 279 1.36 20.69 -18.34
CA GLU A 279 0.79 21.75 -17.50
C GLU A 279 0.72 21.36 -16.00
N SER A 280 0.47 20.08 -15.75
CA SER A 280 0.38 19.52 -14.39
C SER A 280 1.72 19.30 -13.68
N THR A 281 2.86 19.49 -14.36
CA THR A 281 4.19 19.27 -13.79
C THR A 281 4.56 20.35 -12.78
N THR A 282 4.82 19.95 -11.54
CA THR A 282 5.24 20.85 -10.45
C THR A 282 6.71 20.69 -10.05
N GLU A 283 7.31 19.52 -10.33
CA GLU A 283 8.72 19.22 -10.13
C GLU A 283 9.45 19.42 -11.46
N ILE A 284 10.15 20.55 -11.61
CA ILE A 284 10.78 20.94 -12.88
C ILE A 284 12.25 20.53 -12.83
N ASP A 285 12.55 19.39 -13.45
CA ASP A 285 13.90 18.81 -13.49
C ASP A 285 14.81 19.45 -14.55
N ASP A 286 14.27 19.91 -15.68
CA ASP A 286 15.08 20.28 -16.83
C ASP A 286 14.69 21.60 -17.51
N GLY A 287 15.68 22.21 -18.16
CA GLY A 287 15.53 23.43 -18.92
C GLY A 287 16.56 23.52 -20.04
N LEU A 288 16.20 24.18 -21.14
CA LEU A 288 16.99 24.24 -22.36
C LEU A 288 17.39 25.67 -22.66
N SER A 289 18.62 25.87 -23.14
CA SER A 289 19.06 27.13 -23.74
C SER A 289 19.84 26.88 -25.03
N LEU A 290 19.95 27.92 -25.85
CA LEU A 290 20.81 27.92 -27.03
C LEU A 290 21.70 29.16 -27.01
N GLU A 291 22.99 28.96 -27.27
CA GLU A 291 23.97 30.02 -27.39
C GLU A 291 24.51 30.04 -28.82
N PHE A 292 24.42 31.20 -29.49
CA PHE A 292 25.01 31.41 -30.82
C PHE A 292 26.45 31.92 -30.67
N LEU A 293 27.43 31.12 -31.11
CA LEU A 293 28.84 31.44 -30.98
C LEU A 293 29.32 32.37 -32.11
N GLU A 294 30.40 33.13 -31.86
CA GLU A 294 30.97 34.08 -32.84
C GLU A 294 31.40 33.43 -34.16
N ASN A 295 31.75 32.14 -34.13
CA ASN A 295 32.15 31.35 -35.30
C ASN A 295 30.94 30.82 -36.10
N GLY A 296 29.71 31.16 -35.71
CA GLY A 296 28.46 30.72 -36.33
C GLY A 296 27.98 29.34 -35.87
N GLN A 297 28.69 28.66 -34.98
CA GLN A 297 28.21 27.42 -34.37
C GLN A 297 27.13 27.70 -33.33
N GLN A 298 26.27 26.70 -33.13
CA GLN A 298 25.24 26.72 -32.09
C GLN A 298 25.66 25.78 -30.97
N ARG A 299 25.64 26.28 -29.73
CA ARG A 299 25.87 25.48 -28.52
C ARG A 299 24.55 25.27 -27.80
N LEU A 300 24.14 24.02 -27.72
CA LEU A 300 23.01 23.59 -26.91
C LEU A 300 23.44 23.54 -25.44
N TRP A 301 22.56 24.00 -24.57
CA TRP A 301 22.70 23.88 -23.13
C TRP A 301 21.48 23.16 -22.56
N ILE A 302 21.73 22.08 -21.83
CA ILE A 302 20.70 21.29 -21.15
C ILE A 302 20.99 21.43 -19.66
N HIS A 303 20.12 22.14 -18.96
CA HIS A 303 20.24 22.46 -17.55
C HIS A 303 19.39 21.50 -16.76
N ILE A 304 19.99 20.70 -15.88
CA ILE A 304 19.26 19.81 -15.01
C ILE A 304 19.31 20.35 -13.58
N ALA A 305 18.16 20.39 -12.91
CA ALA A 305 18.01 20.70 -11.50
C ALA A 305 19.10 20.01 -10.65
N ASP A 306 19.64 20.74 -9.68
CA ASP A 306 20.71 20.24 -8.80
C ASP A 306 20.19 20.03 -7.36
N PRO A 307 19.37 18.99 -7.10
CA PRO A 307 18.89 18.71 -5.75
C PRO A 307 20.04 18.41 -4.79
N THR A 308 21.19 17.88 -5.27
CA THR A 308 22.38 17.63 -4.45
C THR A 308 22.99 18.89 -3.81
N ARG A 309 22.50 20.09 -4.18
CA ARG A 309 22.75 21.33 -3.44
C ARG A 309 22.23 21.29 -1.99
N LEU A 310 21.16 20.54 -1.74
CA LEU A 310 20.43 20.54 -0.46
C LEU A 310 20.68 19.29 0.39
N LEU A 311 21.28 18.25 -0.19
CA LEU A 311 21.52 16.98 0.48
C LEU A 311 22.88 16.40 0.11
N SER A 312 23.42 15.60 1.03
CA SER A 312 24.67 14.87 0.90
C SER A 312 24.43 13.36 1.02
N PRO A 313 25.30 12.53 0.43
CA PRO A 313 25.22 11.08 0.59
C PRO A 313 25.17 10.67 2.07
N GLY A 314 24.17 9.86 2.44
CA GLY A 314 23.97 9.33 3.79
C GLY A 314 23.20 10.23 4.76
N ASP A 315 22.73 11.41 4.35
CA ASP A 315 21.84 12.21 5.19
C ASP A 315 20.38 11.72 5.18
N GLU A 316 19.52 12.32 5.99
CA GLU A 316 18.12 11.89 6.15
C GLU A 316 17.30 12.06 4.84
N LEU A 317 17.62 13.06 4.01
CA LEU A 317 16.94 13.27 2.71
C LEU A 317 17.42 12.26 1.67
N ASP A 318 18.72 11.99 1.59
CA ASP A 318 19.30 10.96 0.73
C ASP A 318 18.77 9.58 1.09
N MET A 319 18.78 9.22 2.37
CA MET A 319 18.30 7.92 2.84
C MET A 319 16.82 7.70 2.54
N GLU A 320 15.98 8.73 2.71
CA GLU A 320 14.55 8.63 2.37
C GLU A 320 14.34 8.59 0.84
N ALA A 321 15.06 9.39 0.06
CA ALA A 321 15.02 9.33 -1.41
C ALA A 321 15.48 7.98 -1.94
N ARG A 322 16.54 7.39 -1.36
CA ARG A 322 17.00 6.03 -1.66
C ARG A 322 15.92 4.99 -1.39
N LYS A 323 15.27 5.09 -0.22
CA LYS A 323 14.19 4.19 0.20
C LYS A 323 12.96 4.28 -0.71
N ARG A 324 12.62 5.49 -1.16
CA ARG A 324 11.51 5.74 -2.11
C ARG A 324 11.87 5.39 -3.54
N THR A 325 13.15 5.52 -3.90
CA THR A 325 13.78 5.18 -5.19
C THR A 325 13.31 6.02 -6.39
N THR A 326 12.01 6.23 -6.54
CA THR A 326 11.39 6.99 -7.63
C THR A 326 10.11 7.66 -7.13
N THR A 327 9.73 8.77 -7.74
CA THR A 327 8.36 9.29 -7.64
C THR A 327 7.42 8.30 -8.32
N VAL A 328 6.26 8.06 -7.71
CA VAL A 328 5.20 7.18 -8.23
C VAL A 328 4.02 8.02 -8.72
N TYR A 329 3.67 7.87 -9.99
CA TYR A 329 2.61 8.64 -10.65
C TYR A 329 1.33 7.80 -10.80
N LEU A 330 0.29 8.18 -10.06
CA LEU A 330 -1.02 7.54 -10.10
C LEU A 330 -2.06 8.49 -10.73
N PRO A 331 -3.17 7.96 -11.27
CA PRO A 331 -4.26 8.80 -11.76
C PRO A 331 -4.83 9.76 -10.71
N THR A 332 -4.80 9.38 -9.44
CA THR A 332 -5.32 10.15 -8.30
C THR A 332 -4.30 11.12 -7.68
N GLY A 333 -3.10 11.23 -8.26
CA GLY A 333 -2.01 12.06 -7.72
C GLY A 333 -0.67 11.32 -7.71
N MET A 334 0.33 11.92 -7.07
CA MET A 334 1.69 11.39 -7.04
C MET A 334 2.16 11.11 -5.62
N ILE A 335 3.07 10.15 -5.48
CA ILE A 335 3.83 9.89 -4.26
C ILE A 335 5.28 10.29 -4.56
N PRO A 336 5.72 11.48 -4.15
CA PRO A 336 7.00 12.01 -4.57
C PRO A 336 8.17 11.33 -3.85
N MET A 337 9.31 11.25 -4.54
CA MET A 337 10.57 10.76 -3.98
C MET A 337 11.11 11.69 -2.90
N PHE A 338 11.02 13.00 -3.12
CA PHE A 338 11.36 14.03 -2.14
C PHE A 338 10.10 14.66 -1.52
N PRO A 339 10.22 15.28 -0.34
CA PRO A 339 9.15 16.10 0.22
C PRO A 339 8.72 17.20 -0.76
N PRO A 340 7.40 17.39 -1.03
CA PRO A 340 6.88 18.33 -2.02
C PRO A 340 7.45 19.75 -1.85
N GLU A 341 7.61 20.21 -0.61
CA GLU A 341 8.06 21.56 -0.28
C GLU A 341 9.48 21.84 -0.79
N LEU A 342 10.34 20.80 -0.86
CA LEU A 342 11.67 20.89 -1.44
C LEU A 342 11.62 20.64 -2.96
N ALA A 343 10.91 19.58 -3.36
CA ALA A 343 10.85 19.10 -4.74
C ALA A 343 10.31 20.16 -5.70
N THR A 344 9.19 20.83 -5.36
CA THR A 344 8.59 21.91 -6.17
C THR A 344 9.17 23.29 -5.83
N GLY A 345 10.09 23.34 -4.86
CA GLY A 345 10.67 24.55 -4.32
C GLY A 345 12.14 24.68 -4.70
N PRO A 346 13.07 24.75 -3.73
CA PRO A 346 14.48 25.01 -3.98
C PRO A 346 15.20 23.95 -4.83
N MET A 347 14.62 22.76 -5.05
CA MET A 347 15.18 21.76 -5.97
C MET A 347 14.79 22.00 -7.44
N SER A 348 13.64 22.63 -7.70
CA SER A 348 13.11 22.83 -9.06
C SER A 348 13.72 24.03 -9.79
N LEU A 349 13.72 23.96 -11.12
CA LEU A 349 14.06 25.08 -12.01
C LEU A 349 12.88 26.09 -12.10
N ILE A 350 12.69 26.89 -11.05
CA ILE A 350 11.57 27.84 -10.94
C ILE A 350 11.80 29.08 -11.82
N GLN A 351 10.78 29.40 -12.64
CA GLN A 351 10.75 30.60 -13.47
C GLN A 351 11.06 31.89 -12.68
N GLY A 352 11.97 32.70 -13.22
CA GLY A 352 12.34 34.01 -12.71
C GLY A 352 13.27 33.99 -11.49
N LYS A 353 13.59 32.81 -10.94
CA LYS A 353 14.51 32.66 -9.81
C LYS A 353 15.88 32.15 -10.28
N GLU A 354 16.91 32.47 -9.51
CA GLU A 354 18.21 31.82 -9.68
C GLU A 354 18.12 30.40 -9.13
N CYS A 355 18.46 29.43 -9.97
CA CYS A 355 18.37 28.02 -9.67
C CYS A 355 19.74 27.35 -9.85
N SER A 356 20.05 26.42 -8.96
CA SER A 356 21.23 25.56 -9.05
C SER A 356 20.98 24.46 -10.08
N ALA A 357 21.92 24.27 -11.00
CA ALA A 357 21.81 23.24 -12.04
C ALA A 357 23.15 22.56 -12.34
N LEU A 358 23.08 21.29 -12.76
CA LEU A 358 24.13 20.60 -13.49
C LEU A 358 23.84 20.75 -14.99
N SER A 359 24.68 21.52 -15.68
CA SER A 359 24.47 21.90 -17.07
C SER A 359 25.38 21.14 -18.03
N PHE A 360 24.80 20.65 -19.12
CA PHE A 360 25.47 19.95 -20.20
C PHE A 360 25.50 20.85 -21.43
N SER A 361 26.69 21.24 -21.88
CA SER A 361 26.87 21.96 -23.14
C SER A 361 27.23 20.99 -24.25
N VAL A 362 26.65 21.16 -25.43
CA VAL A 362 26.93 20.31 -26.60
C VAL A 362 26.95 21.13 -27.87
N ILE A 363 27.93 20.86 -28.73
CA ILE A 363 27.96 21.30 -30.12
C ILE A 363 27.74 20.08 -31.00
N LEU A 364 26.72 20.11 -31.84
CA LEU A 364 26.46 19.07 -32.83
C LEU A 364 27.24 19.36 -34.12
N ASP A 365 27.70 18.31 -34.79
CA ASP A 365 28.19 18.42 -36.16
C ASP A 365 27.04 18.46 -37.18
N GLU A 366 27.39 18.61 -38.47
CA GLU A 366 26.44 18.66 -39.58
C GLU A 366 25.57 17.39 -39.72
N THR A 367 26.01 16.27 -39.14
CA THR A 367 25.25 15.01 -39.17
C THR A 367 24.29 14.88 -37.99
N GLY A 368 24.48 15.66 -36.92
CA GLY A 368 23.76 15.53 -35.65
C GLY A 368 24.50 14.73 -34.57
N ALA A 369 25.76 14.36 -34.80
CA ALA A 369 26.60 13.74 -33.78
C ALA A 369 27.09 14.77 -32.77
N ALA A 370 27.26 14.37 -31.50
CA ALA A 370 27.86 15.23 -30.49
C ALA A 370 29.37 15.37 -30.72
N GLN A 371 29.76 16.48 -31.36
CA GLN A 371 31.15 16.80 -31.73
C GLN A 371 31.99 17.20 -30.52
N ASP A 372 31.47 18.14 -29.73
CA ASP A 372 32.11 18.67 -28.53
C ASP A 372 31.09 18.78 -27.40
N TYR A 373 31.54 18.58 -26.17
CA TYR A 373 30.70 18.68 -24.99
C TYR A 373 31.48 19.07 -23.74
N SER A 374 30.80 19.70 -22.79
CA SER A 374 31.33 19.90 -21.44
C SER A 374 30.23 19.96 -20.39
N ILE A 375 30.53 19.57 -19.16
CA ILE A 375 29.59 19.53 -18.03
C ILE A 375 30.03 20.53 -16.97
N HIS A 376 29.10 21.34 -16.48
CA HIS A 376 29.38 22.40 -15.51
C HIS A 376 28.37 22.40 -14.36
N ILE A 377 28.86 22.55 -13.14
CA ILE A 377 28.01 22.98 -12.02
C ILE A 377 27.73 24.47 -12.24
N SER A 378 26.45 24.85 -12.26
CA SER A 378 26.02 26.14 -12.80
C SER A 378 24.90 26.79 -11.99
N THR A 379 24.69 28.08 -12.27
CA THR A 379 23.54 28.86 -11.84
C THR A 379 22.81 29.35 -13.09
N VAL A 380 21.51 29.09 -13.15
CA VAL A 380 20.64 29.45 -14.27
C VAL A 380 19.45 30.26 -13.77
N LYS A 381 18.79 30.99 -14.69
CA LYS A 381 17.55 31.71 -14.38
C LYS A 381 16.47 31.34 -15.40
N PRO A 382 15.65 30.30 -15.12
CA PRO A 382 14.54 29.89 -15.97
C PRO A 382 13.70 31.08 -16.41
N THR A 383 13.68 31.35 -17.72
CA THR A 383 13.07 32.56 -18.28
C THR A 383 11.59 32.33 -18.56
N TYR A 384 11.28 31.18 -19.17
CA TYR A 384 9.94 30.78 -19.53
C TYR A 384 9.62 29.37 -19.01
N ARG A 385 8.42 29.23 -18.45
CA ARG A 385 7.79 27.94 -18.20
C ARG A 385 6.70 27.74 -19.25
N LEU A 386 6.93 26.80 -20.16
CA LEU A 386 6.07 26.52 -21.30
C LEU A 386 5.51 25.10 -21.18
N THR A 387 4.34 24.89 -21.75
CA THR A 387 3.79 23.56 -21.99
C THR A 387 4.27 23.01 -23.34
N TYR A 388 4.12 21.70 -23.56
CA TYR A 388 4.33 21.12 -24.89
C TYR A 388 3.43 21.79 -25.95
N ASP A 389 2.18 22.05 -25.61
CA ASP A 389 1.20 22.69 -26.49
C ASP A 389 1.61 24.13 -26.83
N ASP A 390 2.10 24.90 -25.85
CA ASP A 390 2.64 26.26 -26.09
C ASP A 390 3.76 26.20 -27.13
N VAL A 391 4.71 25.28 -26.98
CA VAL A 391 5.88 25.18 -27.88
C VAL A 391 5.47 24.71 -29.27
N ASP A 392 4.55 23.75 -29.37
CA ASP A 392 4.01 23.33 -30.67
C ASP A 392 3.31 24.51 -31.37
N GLU A 393 2.46 25.27 -30.67
CA GLU A 393 1.82 26.47 -31.22
C GLU A 393 2.87 27.52 -31.67
N MET A 394 3.90 27.77 -30.86
CA MET A 394 4.99 28.69 -31.21
C MET A 394 5.73 28.27 -32.48
N LEU A 395 5.95 26.97 -32.66
CA LEU A 395 6.62 26.40 -33.84
C LEU A 395 5.72 26.44 -35.09
N GLU A 396 4.42 26.17 -34.94
CA GLU A 396 3.44 26.24 -36.02
C GLU A 396 3.22 27.66 -36.53
N LEU A 397 3.11 28.63 -35.61
CA LEU A 397 2.96 30.05 -35.95
C LEU A 397 4.26 30.69 -36.46
N GLY A 398 5.40 30.02 -36.28
CA GLY A 398 6.71 30.52 -36.72
C GLY A 398 7.14 31.79 -35.98
N ILE A 399 6.99 31.81 -34.65
CA ILE A 399 7.29 33.00 -33.84
C ILE A 399 8.79 33.36 -33.93
N GLU A 400 9.11 34.49 -34.55
CA GLU A 400 10.50 34.96 -34.72
C GLU A 400 11.10 35.62 -33.46
N ALA A 401 10.28 35.96 -32.47
CA ALA A 401 10.73 36.63 -31.24
C ALA A 401 11.59 35.71 -30.33
N GLU A 402 11.44 34.39 -30.46
CA GLU A 402 12.15 33.37 -29.68
C GLU A 402 12.87 32.39 -30.64
N PRO A 403 13.90 32.85 -31.37
CA PRO A 403 14.56 32.06 -32.41
C PRO A 403 15.26 30.81 -31.86
N GLU A 404 15.59 30.79 -30.57
CA GLU A 404 16.22 29.65 -29.90
C GLU A 404 15.34 28.39 -29.96
N ILE A 405 14.02 28.51 -29.75
CA ILE A 405 13.11 27.35 -29.74
C ILE A 405 13.08 26.67 -31.12
N SER A 406 12.94 27.45 -32.19
CA SER A 406 12.94 26.93 -33.57
C SER A 406 14.28 26.28 -33.95
N ALA A 407 15.39 26.87 -33.50
CA ALA A 407 16.72 26.32 -33.71
C ALA A 407 16.92 25.01 -32.92
N ILE A 408 16.52 24.94 -31.65
CA ILE A 408 16.58 23.70 -30.85
C ILE A 408 15.70 22.61 -31.49
N ALA A 409 14.50 22.94 -31.98
CA ALA A 409 13.63 21.99 -32.69
C ALA A 409 14.31 21.43 -33.95
N THR A 410 15.02 22.28 -34.69
CA THR A 410 15.78 21.88 -35.88
C THR A 410 16.94 20.95 -35.52
N LEU A 411 17.69 21.28 -34.48
CA LEU A 411 18.79 20.45 -33.96
C LEU A 411 18.28 19.11 -33.41
N ALA A 412 17.12 19.08 -32.75
CA ALA A 412 16.49 17.85 -32.29
C ALA A 412 16.14 16.91 -33.45
N LYS A 413 15.55 17.44 -34.53
CA LYS A 413 15.27 16.65 -35.75
C LYS A 413 16.55 16.13 -36.42
N LEU A 414 17.61 16.95 -36.44
CA LEU A 414 18.91 16.52 -36.95
C LEU A 414 19.48 15.38 -36.09
N ARG A 415 19.39 15.53 -34.76
CA ARG A 415 19.84 14.55 -33.78
C ARG A 415 19.08 13.22 -33.89
N GLN A 416 17.75 13.28 -34.03
CA GLN A 416 16.90 12.11 -34.24
C GLN A 416 17.35 11.32 -35.48
N LYS A 417 17.50 12.00 -36.62
CA LYS A 417 17.98 11.38 -37.86
C LYS A 417 19.35 10.73 -37.70
N TRP A 418 20.26 11.39 -36.98
CA TRP A 418 21.55 10.80 -36.66
C TRP A 418 21.39 9.50 -35.89
N ARG A 419 20.59 9.47 -34.82
CA ARG A 419 20.34 8.25 -34.02
C ARG A 419 19.72 7.13 -34.86
N GLU A 420 18.81 7.46 -35.77
CA GLU A 420 18.23 6.51 -36.73
C GLU A 420 19.32 5.87 -37.62
N THR A 421 20.30 6.65 -38.10
CA THR A 421 21.45 6.08 -38.84
C THR A 421 22.34 5.18 -37.96
N GLN A 422 22.31 5.36 -36.65
CA GLN A 422 22.99 4.48 -35.67
C GLN A 422 22.14 3.25 -35.28
N GLY A 423 20.96 3.08 -35.89
CA GLY A 423 20.05 1.96 -35.66
C GLY A 423 19.09 2.16 -34.49
N ALA A 424 18.81 3.41 -34.09
CA ALA A 424 17.74 3.70 -33.14
C ALA A 424 16.39 3.20 -33.65
N ILE A 425 15.53 2.78 -32.72
CA ILE A 425 14.21 2.22 -33.01
C ILE A 425 13.17 3.11 -32.33
N SER A 426 12.39 3.81 -33.14
CA SER A 426 11.27 4.64 -32.68
C SER A 426 9.99 3.84 -32.75
N ILE A 427 9.25 3.79 -31.64
CA ILE A 427 7.98 3.07 -31.53
C ILE A 427 6.94 4.07 -31.07
N PHE A 428 5.99 4.39 -31.95
CA PHE A 428 4.89 5.29 -31.66
C PHE A 428 3.63 4.46 -31.42
N MET A 429 3.12 4.53 -30.20
CA MET A 429 1.86 3.93 -29.78
C MET A 429 1.03 5.04 -29.13
N PRO A 430 -0.29 5.11 -29.38
CA PRO A 430 -1.16 5.98 -28.61
C PRO A 430 -1.07 5.62 -27.13
N GLU A 431 -0.66 6.57 -26.29
CA GLU A 431 -0.51 6.40 -24.85
C GLU A 431 -1.58 7.20 -24.10
N SER A 432 -2.21 6.57 -23.11
CA SER A 432 -3.25 7.20 -22.29
C SER A 432 -2.67 7.87 -21.05
N VAL A 433 -3.00 9.14 -20.83
CA VAL A 433 -2.85 9.83 -19.55
C VAL A 433 -4.21 9.85 -18.85
N ILE A 434 -4.27 9.17 -17.70
CA ILE A 434 -5.49 9.09 -16.90
C ILE A 434 -5.34 10.00 -15.67
N LYS A 435 -6.29 10.90 -15.46
CA LYS A 435 -6.36 11.79 -14.30
C LYS A 435 -7.70 11.64 -13.60
N VAL A 436 -7.68 11.61 -12.27
CA VAL A 436 -8.87 11.37 -11.43
C VAL A 436 -8.96 12.44 -10.35
N ASN A 437 -10.06 13.19 -10.36
CA ASN A 437 -10.38 14.23 -9.39
C ASN A 437 -11.72 13.92 -8.71
N GLY A 438 -11.66 13.29 -7.53
CA GLY A 438 -12.85 12.79 -6.86
C GLY A 438 -13.53 11.70 -7.69
N GLU A 439 -14.72 11.99 -8.21
CA GLU A 439 -15.49 11.08 -9.08
C GLU A 439 -15.26 11.34 -10.58
N GLU A 440 -14.57 12.41 -10.96
CA GLU A 440 -14.32 12.72 -12.37
C GLU A 440 -13.09 11.94 -12.85
N ILE A 441 -13.22 11.21 -13.96
CA ILE A 441 -12.14 10.48 -14.62
C ILE A 441 -11.95 11.08 -16.01
N LYS A 442 -10.75 11.55 -16.31
CA LYS A 442 -10.36 12.06 -17.62
C LYS A 442 -9.28 11.17 -18.21
N ILE A 443 -9.46 10.80 -19.47
CA ILE A 443 -8.48 10.07 -20.27
C ILE A 443 -8.13 10.96 -21.45
N HIS A 444 -6.84 11.24 -21.61
CA HIS A 444 -6.29 11.98 -22.74
C HIS A 444 -5.28 11.08 -23.46
N VAL A 445 -5.34 11.03 -24.79
CA VAL A 445 -4.33 10.36 -25.59
C VAL A 445 -3.22 11.35 -25.89
N ILE A 446 -1.98 10.92 -25.72
CA ILE A 446 -0.81 11.73 -26.08
C ILE A 446 -0.64 11.66 -27.60
N ASP A 447 -0.74 12.82 -28.26
CA ASP A 447 -0.51 12.97 -29.69
C ASP A 447 0.98 13.14 -30.04
N ASP A 448 1.29 12.94 -31.33
CA ASP A 448 2.60 13.24 -31.88
C ASP A 448 2.89 14.76 -31.76
N SER A 449 3.96 15.11 -31.04
CA SER A 449 4.31 16.49 -30.71
C SER A 449 5.76 16.80 -31.07
N THR A 450 5.98 17.92 -31.77
CA THR A 450 7.34 18.37 -32.10
C THR A 450 8.07 18.85 -30.85
N ALA A 451 7.35 19.49 -29.92
CA ALA A 451 7.86 19.89 -28.63
C ALA A 451 8.30 18.69 -27.77
N ARG A 452 7.51 17.60 -27.74
CA ARG A 452 7.90 16.37 -27.03
C ARG A 452 9.13 15.72 -27.64
N LEU A 453 9.19 15.64 -28.98
CA LEU A 453 10.39 15.15 -29.68
C LEU A 453 11.62 16.01 -29.34
N LEU A 454 11.46 17.34 -29.36
CA LEU A 454 12.52 18.29 -29.03
C LEU A 454 13.10 18.00 -27.65
N VAL A 455 12.25 17.97 -26.62
CA VAL A 455 12.68 17.70 -25.24
C VAL A 455 13.29 16.31 -25.13
N ALA A 456 12.65 15.28 -25.69
CA ALA A 456 13.13 13.90 -25.65
C ALA A 456 14.55 13.76 -26.22
N GLU A 457 14.83 14.36 -27.39
CA GLU A 457 16.17 14.31 -28.00
C GLU A 457 17.22 15.04 -27.14
N MET A 458 16.85 16.16 -26.50
CA MET A 458 17.76 16.86 -25.60
C MET A 458 18.05 16.03 -24.35
N MET A 459 17.05 15.36 -23.76
CA MET A 459 17.27 14.48 -22.61
C MET A 459 18.14 13.27 -22.95
N ILE A 460 17.91 12.66 -24.13
CA ILE A 460 18.73 11.57 -24.64
C ILE A 460 20.18 12.04 -24.86
N LEU A 461 20.37 13.25 -25.40
CA LEU A 461 21.68 13.86 -25.62
C LEU A 461 22.43 14.12 -24.30
N ALA A 462 21.77 14.66 -23.28
CA ALA A 462 22.37 14.82 -21.95
C ALA A 462 22.80 13.48 -21.34
N GLY A 463 21.97 12.45 -21.48
CA GLY A 463 22.30 11.10 -21.01
C GLY A 463 23.46 10.44 -21.76
N GLU A 464 23.58 10.66 -23.07
CA GLU A 464 24.76 10.25 -23.85
C GLU A 464 26.02 10.96 -23.36
N VAL A 465 25.95 12.29 -23.19
CA VAL A 465 27.08 13.10 -22.75
C VAL A 465 27.55 12.70 -21.35
N ALA A 466 26.62 12.51 -20.41
CA ALA A 466 26.93 12.02 -19.08
C ALA A 466 27.59 10.63 -19.11
N ALA A 467 27.12 9.73 -19.97
CA ALA A 467 27.71 8.40 -20.12
C ALA A 467 29.12 8.47 -20.73
N ARG A 468 29.33 9.28 -21.77
CA ARG A 468 30.65 9.52 -22.38
C ARG A 468 31.63 10.13 -21.39
N TYR A 469 31.17 11.08 -20.58
CA TYR A 469 31.96 11.70 -19.52
C TYR A 469 32.34 10.67 -18.45
N GLY A 470 31.38 9.90 -17.95
CA GLY A 470 31.62 8.83 -16.99
C GLY A 470 32.63 7.80 -17.51
N GLN A 471 32.52 7.40 -18.78
CA GLN A 471 33.44 6.44 -19.39
C GLN A 471 34.85 7.01 -19.51
N THR A 472 34.99 8.26 -19.97
CA THR A 472 36.28 8.94 -20.16
C THR A 472 37.04 9.08 -18.85
N HIS A 473 36.32 9.37 -17.76
CA HIS A 473 36.90 9.59 -16.42
C HIS A 473 36.80 8.37 -15.50
N SER A 474 36.36 7.21 -16.03
CA SER A 474 36.20 5.97 -15.26
C SER A 474 35.33 6.11 -14.00
N LEU A 475 34.24 6.87 -14.09
CA LEU A 475 33.29 7.07 -12.99
C LEU A 475 32.35 5.87 -12.85
N ALA A 476 32.09 5.47 -11.60
CA ALA A 476 31.12 4.43 -11.28
C ALA A 476 29.71 5.03 -11.24
N ILE A 477 29.06 5.06 -12.41
CA ILE A 477 27.69 5.56 -12.57
C ILE A 477 26.74 4.46 -13.09
N PRO A 478 25.42 4.57 -12.84
CA PRO A 478 24.45 3.62 -13.36
C PRO A 478 24.23 3.80 -14.88
N TYR A 479 25.00 3.09 -15.70
CA TYR A 479 24.73 3.00 -17.13
C TYR A 479 23.49 2.17 -17.39
N ARG A 480 22.77 2.53 -18.45
CA ARG A 480 21.59 1.82 -18.92
C ARG A 480 21.86 1.30 -20.32
N HIS A 481 21.84 -0.01 -20.48
CA HIS A 481 22.03 -0.66 -21.78
C HIS A 481 20.78 -1.45 -22.16
N GLN A 482 20.63 -1.69 -23.46
CA GLN A 482 19.55 -2.51 -23.99
C GLN A 482 20.13 -3.31 -25.15
N PRO A 483 20.10 -4.66 -25.07
CA PRO A 483 20.58 -5.52 -26.15
C PRO A 483 19.87 -5.24 -27.48
N GLN A 484 20.50 -5.63 -28.58
CA GLN A 484 19.88 -5.57 -29.90
C GLN A 484 18.65 -6.49 -29.94
N PRO A 485 17.46 -5.99 -30.32
CA PRO A 485 16.29 -6.85 -30.51
C PRO A 485 16.44 -7.75 -31.74
N GLU A 486 15.89 -8.95 -31.65
CA GLU A 486 15.62 -9.81 -32.80
C GLU A 486 14.28 -9.39 -33.40
N LEU A 487 14.33 -8.42 -34.33
CA LEU A 487 13.12 -7.95 -35.02
C LEU A 487 12.63 -8.98 -36.04
N PRO A 488 11.32 -9.02 -36.34
CA PRO A 488 10.80 -9.87 -37.40
C PRO A 488 11.42 -9.47 -38.77
N PRO A 489 11.48 -10.39 -39.74
CA PRO A 489 11.90 -10.09 -41.10
C PRO A 489 11.13 -8.88 -41.67
N GLU A 490 11.79 -8.09 -42.51
CA GLU A 490 11.18 -6.89 -43.10
C GLU A 490 9.88 -7.21 -43.87
N GLU A 491 9.84 -8.33 -44.58
CA GLU A 491 8.64 -8.81 -45.29
C GLU A 491 7.45 -9.04 -44.34
N GLU A 492 7.69 -9.61 -43.15
CA GLU A 492 6.65 -9.84 -42.14
C GLU A 492 6.17 -8.52 -41.53
N LEU A 493 7.08 -7.58 -41.24
CA LEU A 493 6.72 -6.26 -40.73
C LEU A 493 5.95 -5.43 -41.77
N LEU A 494 6.30 -5.54 -43.05
CA LEU A 494 5.59 -4.89 -44.15
C LEU A 494 4.20 -5.47 -44.38
N ALA A 495 4.00 -6.76 -44.09
CA ALA A 495 2.69 -7.40 -44.14
C ALA A 495 1.75 -6.88 -43.02
N VAL A 496 2.28 -6.40 -41.90
CA VAL A 496 1.49 -5.73 -40.86
C VAL A 496 1.22 -4.28 -41.28
N PRO A 497 -0.04 -3.80 -41.23
CA PRO A 497 -0.37 -2.41 -41.56
C PRO A 497 0.45 -1.40 -40.75
N ALA A 498 0.87 -0.32 -41.42
CA ALA A 498 1.58 0.77 -40.75
C ALA A 498 0.73 1.41 -39.63
N GLY A 499 1.39 1.97 -38.62
CA GLY A 499 0.75 2.52 -37.44
C GLY A 499 0.84 1.60 -36.21
N PRO A 500 -0.13 1.68 -35.27
CA PRO A 500 -0.03 1.01 -33.97
C PRO A 500 0.12 -0.51 -34.04
N ALA A 501 -0.47 -1.19 -35.04
CA ALA A 501 -0.32 -2.64 -35.20
C ALA A 501 1.14 -3.05 -35.46
N ARG A 502 1.82 -2.39 -36.42
CA ARG A 502 3.24 -2.62 -36.70
C ARG A 502 4.12 -2.18 -35.54
N ALA A 503 3.82 -1.04 -34.92
CA ALA A 503 4.54 -0.58 -33.72
C ALA A 503 4.42 -1.60 -32.57
N CYS A 504 3.25 -2.20 -32.37
CA CYS A 504 3.04 -3.27 -31.39
C CYS A 504 3.88 -4.53 -31.70
N ALA A 505 3.99 -4.91 -32.97
CA ALA A 505 4.83 -6.03 -33.41
C ALA A 505 6.31 -5.79 -33.10
N VAL A 506 6.83 -4.58 -33.39
CA VAL A 506 8.20 -4.18 -33.05
C VAL A 506 8.41 -4.15 -31.53
N ARG A 507 7.50 -3.51 -30.79
CA ARG A 507 7.55 -3.37 -29.32
C ARG A 507 7.68 -4.71 -28.60
N ARG A 508 7.03 -5.75 -29.13
CA ARG A 508 7.06 -7.11 -28.56
C ARG A 508 8.45 -7.76 -28.63
N CYS A 509 9.26 -7.40 -29.63
CA CYS A 509 10.61 -7.93 -29.80
C CYS A 509 11.67 -7.16 -29.00
N MET A 510 11.29 -6.04 -28.36
CA MET A 510 12.23 -5.21 -27.63
C MET A 510 12.64 -5.88 -26.31
N PRO A 511 13.94 -6.16 -26.09
CA PRO A 511 14.41 -6.64 -24.80
C PRO A 511 14.27 -5.53 -23.75
N ARG A 512 14.21 -5.92 -22.47
CA ARG A 512 14.21 -4.93 -21.40
C ARG A 512 15.56 -4.23 -21.33
N SER A 513 15.56 -2.95 -20.97
CA SER A 513 16.78 -2.25 -20.60
C SER A 513 17.26 -2.72 -19.23
N GLU A 514 18.56 -2.84 -19.06
CA GLU A 514 19.23 -3.26 -17.84
C GLU A 514 20.18 -2.15 -17.38
N MET A 515 20.42 -2.10 -16.06
CA MET A 515 21.31 -1.14 -15.44
C MET A 515 22.57 -1.83 -14.95
N ASN A 516 23.74 -1.29 -15.28
CA ASN A 516 25.05 -1.81 -14.93
C ASN A 516 26.06 -0.67 -14.74
N LEU A 517 27.19 -0.94 -14.08
CA LEU A 517 28.26 0.05 -13.92
C LEU A 517 29.25 0.08 -15.07
N THR A 518 29.17 -0.88 -15.99
CA THR A 518 29.94 -0.89 -17.22
C THR A 518 29.12 -0.25 -18.34
N PRO A 519 29.70 0.69 -19.11
CA PRO A 519 29.02 1.24 -20.27
C PRO A 519 28.70 0.14 -21.28
N GLY A 520 27.54 0.24 -21.91
CA GLY A 520 27.08 -0.68 -22.93
C GLY A 520 26.04 -0.04 -23.84
N ARG A 521 25.93 -0.60 -25.05
CA ARG A 521 25.07 -0.08 -26.09
C ARG A 521 23.60 -0.10 -25.66
N HIS A 522 22.89 0.99 -25.95
CA HIS A 522 21.45 1.08 -25.81
C HIS A 522 20.80 1.04 -27.20
N SER A 523 20.47 -0.16 -27.68
CA SER A 523 20.08 -0.38 -29.09
C SER A 523 18.90 0.46 -29.55
N SER A 524 17.80 0.57 -28.79
CA SER A 524 16.66 1.42 -29.22
C SER A 524 17.00 2.91 -29.29
N LEU A 525 18.00 3.37 -28.55
CA LEU A 525 18.41 4.76 -28.59
C LEU A 525 19.47 5.03 -29.66
N GLY A 526 20.09 3.99 -30.25
CA GLY A 526 21.17 4.14 -31.21
C GLY A 526 22.45 4.72 -30.59
N LEU A 527 22.71 4.46 -29.30
CA LEU A 527 23.84 5.02 -28.56
C LEU A 527 24.77 3.92 -28.05
N GLU A 528 26.09 4.13 -28.13
CA GLU A 528 27.10 3.21 -27.63
C GLU A 528 27.19 3.17 -26.09
N ALA A 529 26.83 4.27 -25.43
CA ALA A 529 26.67 4.34 -23.98
C ALA A 529 25.58 5.35 -23.62
N TYR A 530 24.81 5.06 -22.56
CA TYR A 530 23.75 5.92 -22.08
C TYR A 530 23.59 5.78 -20.56
N THR A 531 23.28 6.88 -19.88
CA THR A 531 22.88 6.90 -18.46
C THR A 531 21.75 7.90 -18.28
N GLN A 532 20.93 7.70 -17.26
CA GLN A 532 19.89 8.67 -16.91
C GLN A 532 20.48 9.70 -15.94
N VAL A 533 20.30 10.97 -16.26
CA VAL A 533 20.86 12.09 -15.49
C VAL A 533 19.91 13.30 -15.44
N THR A 534 18.76 13.21 -16.09
CA THR A 534 17.90 14.36 -16.40
C THR A 534 16.68 14.47 -15.50
N SER A 535 16.55 13.60 -14.49
CA SER A 535 15.41 13.68 -13.56
C SER A 535 15.79 13.37 -12.11
N PRO A 536 16.79 14.07 -11.53
CA PRO A 536 17.30 13.77 -10.20
C PRO A 536 16.33 14.08 -9.05
N ILE A 537 15.26 14.87 -9.28
CA ILE A 537 14.22 15.11 -8.26
C ILE A 537 13.30 13.89 -8.11
N ARG A 538 13.10 13.11 -9.18
CA ARG A 538 12.14 12.00 -9.21
C ARG A 538 12.73 10.62 -9.45
N ARG A 539 14.02 10.51 -9.80
CA ARG A 539 14.74 9.23 -9.97
C ARG A 539 16.04 9.23 -9.17
N TYR A 540 16.14 8.34 -8.19
CA TYR A 540 17.33 8.25 -7.34
C TYR A 540 18.58 7.83 -8.13
N THR A 541 18.44 7.08 -9.21
CA THR A 541 19.55 6.70 -10.10
C THR A 541 20.19 7.90 -10.79
N ASP A 542 19.38 8.90 -11.15
CA ASP A 542 19.87 10.15 -11.74
C ASP A 542 20.61 10.97 -10.67
N LEU A 543 20.10 10.99 -9.45
CA LEU A 543 20.74 11.62 -8.30
C LEU A 543 22.12 11.01 -8.00
N LEU A 544 22.26 9.68 -8.09
CA LEU A 544 23.56 8.99 -7.95
C LEU A 544 24.55 9.43 -9.03
N THR A 545 24.10 9.55 -10.28
CA THR A 545 24.91 10.07 -11.39
C THR A 545 25.35 11.52 -11.10
N HIS A 546 24.47 12.36 -10.57
CA HIS A 546 24.80 13.73 -10.16
C HIS A 546 25.89 13.76 -9.09
N PHE A 547 25.75 12.95 -8.02
CA PHE A 547 26.75 12.89 -6.95
C PHE A 547 28.15 12.54 -7.47
N GLN A 548 28.26 11.52 -8.34
CA GLN A 548 29.54 11.08 -8.90
C GLN A 548 30.15 12.13 -9.85
N ILE A 549 29.34 12.68 -10.77
CA ILE A 549 29.82 13.70 -11.72
C ILE A 549 30.28 14.95 -10.96
N LYS A 550 29.49 15.45 -10.01
CA LYS A 550 29.84 16.67 -9.26
C LYS A 550 31.06 16.49 -8.37
N ALA A 551 31.21 15.34 -7.71
CA ALA A 551 32.42 15.05 -6.95
C ALA A 551 33.67 15.09 -7.84
N HIS A 552 33.60 14.50 -9.04
CA HIS A 552 34.70 14.59 -10.01
C HIS A 552 34.96 16.04 -10.45
N LEU A 553 33.92 16.82 -10.76
CA LEU A 553 34.06 18.23 -11.15
C LEU A 553 34.67 19.12 -10.06
N ARG A 554 34.60 18.71 -8.79
CA ARG A 554 35.23 19.39 -7.65
C ARG A 554 36.64 18.88 -7.34
N ASP A 555 37.16 17.93 -8.11
CA ASP A 555 38.39 17.19 -7.80
C ASP A 555 38.34 16.51 -6.41
N GLU A 556 37.16 16.06 -5.99
CA GLU A 556 36.91 15.37 -4.72
C GLU A 556 36.89 13.84 -4.88
N PRO A 557 37.11 13.07 -3.80
CA PRO A 557 36.89 11.63 -3.81
C PRO A 557 35.45 11.27 -4.19
N GLN A 558 35.29 10.19 -4.96
CA GLN A 558 33.95 9.72 -5.33
C GLN A 558 33.16 9.31 -4.07
N PRO A 559 31.88 9.74 -3.96
CA PRO A 559 31.08 9.51 -2.77
C PRO A 559 30.67 8.05 -2.57
N PHE A 560 30.66 7.28 -3.66
CA PHE A 560 30.36 5.85 -3.62
C PHE A 560 31.45 5.11 -4.40
N SER A 561 31.98 4.05 -3.79
CA SER A 561 32.83 3.08 -4.49
C SER A 561 32.03 2.29 -5.55
N PRO A 562 32.70 1.65 -6.53
CA PRO A 562 32.02 0.77 -7.48
C PRO A 562 31.20 -0.33 -6.82
N GLU A 563 31.70 -0.92 -5.73
CA GLU A 563 30.99 -1.95 -4.96
C GLU A 563 29.73 -1.41 -4.30
N GLU A 564 29.82 -0.25 -3.62
CA GLU A 564 28.65 0.39 -3.00
C GLU A 564 27.60 0.80 -4.04
N MET A 565 28.04 1.35 -5.18
CA MET A 565 27.15 1.74 -6.28
C MET A 565 26.41 0.51 -6.84
N GLN A 566 27.09 -0.63 -6.99
CA GLN A 566 26.48 -1.87 -7.48
C GLN A 566 25.42 -2.38 -6.50
N ASP A 567 25.72 -2.36 -5.19
CA ASP A 567 24.79 -2.76 -4.14
C ASP A 567 23.56 -1.84 -4.08
N ILE A 568 23.78 -0.53 -4.22
CA ILE A 568 22.69 0.45 -4.31
C ILE A 568 21.79 0.11 -5.51
N VAL A 569 22.34 0.07 -6.71
CA VAL A 569 21.59 -0.15 -7.96
C VAL A 569 20.79 -1.47 -7.94
N MET A 570 21.40 -2.54 -7.42
CA MET A 570 20.73 -3.84 -7.30
C MET A 570 19.49 -3.76 -6.38
N CYS A 571 19.59 -3.06 -5.26
CA CYS A 571 18.48 -2.86 -4.33
C CYS A 571 17.37 -1.97 -4.91
N LEU A 572 17.71 -0.94 -5.69
CA LEU A 572 16.70 -0.06 -6.31
C LEU A 572 15.85 -0.80 -7.35
N GLY A 573 16.43 -1.79 -8.04
CA GLY A 573 15.75 -2.50 -9.12
C GLY A 573 14.45 -3.20 -8.72
N THR A 574 14.32 -3.70 -7.49
CA THR A 574 13.05 -4.29 -7.00
C THR A 574 12.00 -3.23 -6.74
N ALA A 575 12.36 -2.12 -6.09
CA ALA A 575 11.46 -1.01 -5.78
C ALA A 575 10.94 -0.33 -7.04
N VAL A 576 11.80 -0.06 -8.04
CA VAL A 576 11.36 0.51 -9.34
C VAL A 576 10.35 -0.39 -10.05
N ARG A 577 10.57 -1.72 -10.02
CA ARG A 577 9.63 -2.68 -10.63
C ARG A 577 8.29 -2.72 -9.91
N GLU A 578 8.30 -2.63 -8.58
CA GLU A 578 7.09 -2.56 -7.78
C GLU A 578 6.31 -1.28 -8.08
N ALA A 579 6.96 -0.11 -8.02
CA ALA A 579 6.39 1.19 -8.38
C ALA A 579 5.75 1.16 -9.77
N SER A 580 6.50 0.75 -10.80
CA SER A 580 6.01 0.63 -12.18
C SER A 580 4.81 -0.33 -12.30
N SER A 581 4.77 -1.39 -11.47
CA SER A 581 3.65 -2.32 -11.44
C SER A 581 2.40 -1.68 -10.85
N VAL A 582 2.54 -0.94 -9.75
CA VAL A 582 1.43 -0.22 -9.10
C VAL A 582 0.87 0.84 -10.03
N GLU A 583 1.71 1.64 -10.69
CA GLU A 583 1.27 2.65 -11.67
C GLU A 583 0.45 2.00 -12.79
N ARG A 584 1.00 0.96 -13.45
CA ARG A 584 0.31 0.26 -14.54
C ARG A 584 -1.02 -0.34 -14.09
N GLN A 585 -1.05 -1.00 -12.93
CA GLN A 585 -2.27 -1.62 -12.42
C GLN A 585 -3.32 -0.58 -12.01
N THR A 586 -2.89 0.55 -11.46
CA THR A 586 -3.78 1.65 -11.09
C THR A 586 -4.34 2.35 -12.33
N ASN A 587 -3.51 2.62 -13.35
CA ASN A 587 -3.97 3.12 -14.65
C ASN A 587 -4.99 2.17 -15.29
N ARG A 588 -4.69 0.86 -15.27
CA ARG A 588 -5.60 -0.16 -15.78
C ARG A 588 -6.94 -0.17 -15.04
N TYR A 589 -6.93 -0.10 -13.71
CA TYR A 589 -8.15 0.00 -12.90
C TYR A 589 -9.01 1.20 -13.31
N TRP A 590 -8.41 2.40 -13.42
CA TRP A 590 -9.16 3.60 -13.76
C TRP A 590 -9.61 3.64 -15.22
N GLY A 591 -8.85 3.06 -16.15
CA GLY A 591 -9.29 2.88 -17.55
C GLY A 591 -10.51 1.95 -17.65
N LEU A 592 -10.52 0.86 -16.89
CA LEU A 592 -11.70 -0.01 -16.79
C LEU A 592 -12.88 0.69 -16.10
N GLU A 593 -12.64 1.44 -15.04
CA GLU A 593 -13.68 2.20 -14.35
C GLU A 593 -14.31 3.26 -15.25
N TYR A 594 -13.51 3.93 -16.08
CA TYR A 594 -14.01 4.85 -17.11
C TYR A 594 -14.94 4.13 -18.09
N LEU A 595 -14.51 2.99 -18.63
CA LEU A 595 -15.32 2.18 -19.55
C LEU A 595 -16.61 1.66 -18.89
N ARG A 596 -16.55 1.25 -17.61
CA ARG A 596 -17.73 0.82 -16.84
C ARG A 596 -18.77 1.93 -16.68
N ARG A 597 -18.33 3.19 -16.51
CA ARG A 597 -19.20 4.36 -16.37
C ARG A 597 -19.81 4.83 -17.69
N ASN A 598 -19.25 4.41 -18.82
CA ASN A 598 -19.69 4.77 -20.17
C ASN A 598 -20.14 3.51 -20.96
N PRO A 599 -21.14 2.75 -20.45
CA PRO A 599 -21.53 1.49 -21.07
C PRO A 599 -22.25 1.70 -22.42
N ASP A 600 -22.79 2.89 -22.67
CA ASP A 600 -23.56 3.18 -23.88
C ASP A 600 -22.73 3.67 -25.06
N GLU A 601 -21.50 4.11 -24.80
CA GLU A 601 -20.57 4.59 -25.82
C GLU A 601 -20.08 3.43 -26.71
N VAL A 602 -19.84 3.76 -27.98
CA VAL A 602 -19.27 2.88 -28.98
C VAL A 602 -17.88 3.37 -29.28
N TRP A 603 -16.90 2.47 -29.22
CA TRP A 603 -15.49 2.80 -29.37
C TRP A 603 -14.94 2.20 -30.65
N GLU A 604 -14.15 2.97 -31.39
CA GLU A 604 -13.33 2.42 -32.48
C GLU A 604 -12.17 1.60 -31.89
N ALA A 605 -12.09 0.33 -32.30
CA ALA A 605 -11.08 -0.60 -31.88
C ALA A 605 -10.22 -1.05 -33.06
N LEU A 606 -8.91 -1.11 -32.85
CA LEU A 606 -7.92 -1.64 -33.78
C LEU A 606 -7.35 -2.96 -33.26
N MET A 607 -7.40 -4.03 -34.07
CA MET A 607 -6.77 -5.31 -33.73
C MET A 607 -5.24 -5.20 -33.83
N LEU A 608 -4.54 -5.26 -32.69
CA LEU A 608 -3.08 -5.14 -32.64
C LEU A 608 -2.37 -6.48 -32.88
N ARG A 609 -2.82 -7.55 -32.21
CA ARG A 609 -2.22 -8.89 -32.32
C ARG A 609 -3.05 -9.96 -31.62
N TRP A 610 -2.79 -11.22 -31.96
CA TRP A 610 -3.27 -12.35 -31.19
C TRP A 610 -2.53 -12.51 -29.85
N LEU A 611 -3.28 -12.68 -28.77
CA LEU A 611 -2.77 -13.15 -27.48
C LEU A 611 -2.80 -14.68 -27.42
N ARG A 612 -3.91 -15.27 -27.87
CA ARG A 612 -4.15 -16.71 -28.01
C ARG A 612 -5.09 -16.96 -29.19
N GLU A 613 -4.52 -17.27 -30.34
CA GLU A 613 -5.24 -17.45 -31.61
C GLU A 613 -6.19 -18.65 -31.58
N ASP A 614 -5.81 -19.74 -30.93
CA ASP A 614 -6.62 -20.96 -30.72
C ASP A 614 -7.95 -20.70 -29.98
N SER A 615 -7.98 -19.66 -29.14
CA SER A 615 -9.16 -19.26 -28.36
C SER A 615 -9.77 -17.94 -28.83
N ASN A 616 -9.39 -17.48 -30.02
CA ASN A 616 -9.78 -16.19 -30.61
C ASN A 616 -9.60 -15.00 -29.67
N LEU A 617 -8.56 -15.01 -28.82
CA LEU A 617 -8.28 -13.92 -27.90
C LEU A 617 -7.24 -12.98 -28.51
N GLY A 618 -7.67 -11.79 -28.91
CA GLY A 618 -6.81 -10.73 -29.42
C GLY A 618 -6.57 -9.61 -28.41
N LEU A 619 -5.56 -8.80 -28.71
CA LEU A 619 -5.30 -7.51 -28.08
C LEU A 619 -5.80 -6.43 -29.02
N ILE A 620 -6.71 -5.59 -28.54
CA ILE A 620 -7.25 -4.45 -29.27
C ILE A 620 -6.77 -3.14 -28.65
N LEU A 621 -6.69 -2.09 -29.46
CA LEU A 621 -6.47 -0.71 -29.03
C LEU A 621 -7.75 0.07 -29.23
N LEU A 622 -8.28 0.68 -28.17
CA LEU A 622 -9.31 1.71 -28.29
C LEU A 622 -8.60 3.02 -28.65
N GLU A 623 -8.62 3.41 -29.93
CA GLU A 623 -7.75 4.48 -30.46
C GLU A 623 -8.02 5.83 -29.75
N GLU A 624 -9.29 6.16 -29.51
CA GLU A 624 -9.72 7.39 -28.82
C GLU A 624 -9.30 7.48 -27.34
N LEU A 625 -9.01 6.34 -26.72
CA LEU A 625 -8.64 6.27 -25.30
C LEU A 625 -7.18 5.89 -25.08
N GLY A 626 -6.46 5.44 -26.12
CA GLY A 626 -5.11 4.90 -25.99
C GLY A 626 -5.03 3.66 -25.10
N LEU A 627 -6.15 2.91 -24.95
CA LEU A 627 -6.24 1.76 -24.05
C LEU A 627 -6.08 0.44 -24.80
N GLU A 628 -5.10 -0.36 -24.39
CA GLU A 628 -4.90 -1.73 -24.88
C GLU A 628 -5.64 -2.76 -24.02
N LEU A 629 -6.60 -3.48 -24.62
CA LEU A 629 -7.51 -4.38 -23.90
C LEU A 629 -7.66 -5.73 -24.63
N ALA A 630 -7.92 -6.78 -23.87
CA ALA A 630 -8.11 -8.11 -24.45
C ALA A 630 -9.57 -8.30 -24.87
N MET A 631 -9.80 -8.85 -26.07
CA MET A 631 -11.13 -9.14 -26.60
C MET A 631 -11.17 -10.54 -27.21
N ARG A 632 -12.27 -11.26 -27.01
CA ARG A 632 -12.55 -12.52 -27.71
C ARG A 632 -13.40 -12.27 -28.94
N PHE A 633 -13.01 -12.85 -30.07
CA PHE A 633 -13.72 -12.68 -31.34
C PHE A 633 -14.61 -13.88 -31.67
N GLY A 634 -15.81 -13.58 -32.15
CA GLY A 634 -16.77 -14.57 -32.66
C GLY A 634 -16.64 -14.86 -34.16
N ARG A 635 -15.80 -14.10 -34.86
CA ARG A 635 -15.51 -14.20 -36.30
C ARG A 635 -14.01 -14.18 -36.55
N SER A 636 -13.62 -14.41 -37.79
CA SER A 636 -12.23 -14.18 -38.24
C SER A 636 -11.97 -12.67 -38.33
N VAL A 637 -10.82 -12.25 -37.81
CA VAL A 637 -10.33 -10.87 -37.76
C VAL A 637 -8.84 -10.91 -38.07
N GLU A 638 -8.35 -9.96 -38.87
CA GLU A 638 -6.93 -9.84 -39.20
C GLU A 638 -6.25 -8.74 -38.36
N ILE A 639 -4.92 -8.81 -38.26
CA ILE A 639 -4.15 -7.77 -37.57
C ILE A 639 -4.26 -6.48 -38.37
N GLY A 640 -4.64 -5.40 -37.70
CA GLY A 640 -4.88 -4.08 -38.31
C GLY A 640 -6.33 -3.83 -38.71
N ASP A 641 -7.24 -4.80 -38.55
CA ASP A 641 -8.67 -4.57 -38.73
C ASP A 641 -9.19 -3.54 -37.73
N ARG A 642 -10.04 -2.62 -38.21
CA ARG A 642 -10.81 -1.68 -37.39
C ARG A 642 -12.27 -2.10 -37.32
N PHE A 643 -12.86 -1.96 -36.14
CA PHE A 643 -14.26 -2.29 -35.89
C PHE A 643 -14.78 -1.53 -34.66
N GLU A 644 -16.08 -1.40 -34.57
CA GLU A 644 -16.75 -0.73 -33.46
C GLU A 644 -17.09 -1.73 -32.35
N VAL A 645 -16.84 -1.35 -31.10
CA VAL A 645 -17.14 -2.17 -29.92
C VAL A 645 -17.91 -1.41 -28.86
N LYS A 646 -18.80 -2.12 -28.17
CA LYS A 646 -19.52 -1.63 -27.00
C LYS A 646 -19.16 -2.48 -25.78
N VAL A 647 -18.99 -1.85 -24.62
CA VAL A 647 -18.72 -2.55 -23.35
C VAL A 647 -20.00 -3.23 -22.86
N THR A 648 -19.99 -4.55 -22.67
CA THR A 648 -21.16 -5.29 -22.17
C THR A 648 -21.05 -5.64 -20.70
N HIS A 649 -19.83 -5.86 -20.23
CA HIS A 649 -19.54 -6.13 -18.83
C HIS A 649 -18.15 -5.60 -18.50
N CYS A 650 -18.01 -4.93 -17.36
CA CYS A 650 -16.73 -4.47 -16.87
C CYS A 650 -16.71 -4.50 -15.33
N ASP A 651 -15.71 -5.17 -14.78
CA ASP A 651 -15.37 -5.17 -13.36
C ASP A 651 -13.89 -4.76 -13.20
N PRO A 652 -13.63 -3.49 -12.84
CA PRO A 652 -12.28 -2.98 -12.65
C PRO A 652 -11.52 -3.68 -11.52
N ARG A 653 -12.20 -4.14 -10.46
CA ARG A 653 -11.55 -4.77 -9.30
C ARG A 653 -11.06 -6.17 -9.65
N SER A 654 -11.86 -6.92 -10.39
CA SER A 654 -11.49 -8.27 -10.87
C SER A 654 -10.68 -8.25 -12.16
N ASP A 655 -10.38 -7.07 -12.70
CA ASP A 655 -9.67 -6.88 -13.98
C ASP A 655 -10.36 -7.58 -15.17
N VAL A 656 -11.70 -7.50 -15.20
CA VAL A 656 -12.54 -8.13 -16.22
C VAL A 656 -13.17 -7.07 -17.11
N ILE A 657 -13.11 -7.30 -18.42
CA ILE A 657 -13.87 -6.55 -19.41
C ILE A 657 -14.33 -7.46 -20.54
N GLN A 658 -15.54 -7.21 -21.04
CA GLN A 658 -16.13 -7.89 -22.18
C GLN A 658 -16.71 -6.85 -23.13
N PHE A 659 -16.48 -7.11 -24.41
CA PHE A 659 -16.93 -6.28 -25.51
C PHE A 659 -17.91 -7.06 -26.39
N GLN A 660 -18.79 -6.32 -27.05
CA GLN A 660 -19.60 -6.80 -28.15
C GLN A 660 -19.32 -5.94 -29.38
N GLU A 661 -19.07 -6.58 -30.52
CA GLU A 661 -18.95 -5.88 -31.80
C GLU A 661 -20.29 -5.25 -32.19
N VAL A 662 -20.27 -3.97 -32.59
CA VAL A 662 -21.42 -3.28 -33.15
C VAL A 662 -21.42 -3.55 -34.65
N ILE A 663 -22.33 -4.42 -35.11
CA ILE A 663 -22.50 -4.68 -36.54
C ILE A 663 -23.49 -3.65 -37.08
N LEU A 664 -23.00 -2.63 -37.77
CA LEU A 664 -23.85 -1.78 -38.60
C LEU A 664 -24.46 -2.67 -39.69
N GLN A 665 -25.74 -3.03 -39.54
CA GLN A 665 -26.52 -3.52 -40.67
C GLN A 665 -26.52 -2.40 -41.71
N ALA A 666 -25.83 -2.61 -42.83
CA ALA A 666 -26.00 -1.77 -44.00
C ALA A 666 -27.50 -1.70 -44.28
N ALA A 667 -28.07 -0.50 -44.23
CA ALA A 667 -29.47 -0.28 -44.59
C ALA A 667 -29.67 -0.80 -46.01
N GLU A 668 -30.46 -1.87 -46.15
CA GLU A 668 -30.91 -2.42 -47.44
C GLU A 668 -31.80 -1.43 -48.21
#